data_AF-A0A812Q333-F1
#
_entry.id   AF-A0A812Q333-F1
#
_cell.length_a   1.000
_cell.length_b   1.000
_cell.length_c   1.000
_cell.angle_alpha   90.00
_cell.angle_beta   90.00
_cell.angle_gamma   90.00
#
_symmetry.space_group_name_H-M   'P 1'
#
loop_
_entity.id
_entity.type
_entity.pdbx_description
1 polymer ?
#
loop_
_entity_poly.entity_id
_entity_poly.type
_entity_poly.pdbx_seq_one_letter_code
_entity_poly.pdbx_strand_id
1 'polypeptide(L)'
;MHTYCGLRKNVSFSSDRVGLTRSAMFLFIFIIIHAVGNLHVFLGPDDFNGYGYFYVRLYWTGFGFQANIVEEYILLAALLHIVVALKRTWDISLNYNLNTGKMNLALSGISLLTFMMIHLYQFRNLFWVDTPGCESVYVRDIYRMEFEIFQSLGWVLFYMSAVIIFSTHMCLGWQKAVPAPHLEIPKKYHSRAVHMGYIFTLFISLIYISFPLYCHLVLRKFEHRASDAMSAWCHKYGPLDFAFAMACSFPTNQAIVVGGGLGGMSAANTVVENGGRVVLLDKSSFCGGNSTKATSGINGAGTKTQKAKGIPDNAEIFTADTLKGGAKKPELAKLLCDNSAADVDWLVEKFNLDLSLVARLGGHSQPRTHRGKERFPGMTITYALIQMLEKVAEKTDLARIITKAKVFKLVTDGPACVGCVYEKGGQNFQEFGPVILASGGFGADFTQDSLLAKYRPDLLHLPTTNGEHCTGDGIKMGEAIGAKTIDLEWVQVHPTGLVKPDDADAKIKFLAAEALRGVGGIILNAEGKRFCNELGRRDYVTGEMWKSKPPFRLCLNKAASDEIIWHCKHYTGRGVMKSYASGEELAKDMGVPLSVIEQAHEDHYQAAKKTESDPDGGSWPAYPSGKSWDEASGKTGSGKKFYHNIIPGSAVKSEPFYVAIITPVIHYCMGGLLIDTDSACIGSKNVAIPGLYAAGEVAGGVHGNNRLGGNSLLDCVVFGRVAGIAAAKYMLGPDMKPVDLKDITGGGLTGAVESSKLAGGSYEDKMNSAAPAAGAAPAAGGGGGGGGITLADVAKHNTKADCWVVVDGQVLDVTSFLSEHPGGELAILTFAGKDATEEFNMIHPPDVIGKYAPDSVVGMIGGGGGGGGGITLEVLDVTSFLSEHPGGELEYPHFLDFLPSRLSTLQAKNWSKSEKNRELRMKGALLRRRSRIPEILFTIVPQSNVTITGDRVGLTRSAFLFIFIIIHAVGNLHVFLGPDDFNGYGYFYVRLYWTGFGFQANIVEEYILLAALLHVFVALKRTWDISMNYSVASGKLNLAFSGVTLLTFMMIHLYQFRFGDTQPWKLCPPPYLLNLKTLLQLRLNLFWVDDPGCEAVYVRDIYRMEFEIFQSLGWVLFYLAAVIIFSTHMCLGWQKVVPAPALEIPKKYHSRAIHMGYVFTFFIALVYVSFPLYTHIFAMSSGSLSVEPAQP
;
A
#
# COMPACT_ATOMS: atom_id res chain seq x y z
N MET A 1 -25.55 12.71 -65.16
CA MET A 1 -26.05 11.40 -65.62
C MET A 1 -24.82 10.49 -65.75
N HIS A 2 -24.72 9.39 -65.01
CA HIS A 2 -25.28 8.07 -65.35
C HIS A 2 -24.73 7.59 -66.71
N THR A 3 -24.07 6.42 -66.86
CA THR A 3 -24.20 5.17 -66.06
C THR A 3 -22.92 4.31 -66.06
N TYR A 4 -22.85 3.45 -65.04
CA TYR A 4 -21.92 2.35 -64.76
C TYR A 4 -21.41 1.47 -65.92
N CYS A 5 -20.30 0.78 -65.59
CA CYS A 5 -19.86 -0.55 -66.04
C CYS A 5 -19.21 -0.73 -67.43
N GLY A 6 -17.92 -1.14 -67.39
CA GLY A 6 -17.53 -2.34 -68.14
C GLY A 6 -16.23 -2.31 -68.95
N LEU A 7 -15.05 -2.21 -68.31
CA LEU A 7 -13.84 -2.90 -68.80
C LEU A 7 -12.74 -3.01 -67.72
N ARG A 8 -12.95 -3.93 -66.77
CA ARG A 8 -11.83 -4.59 -66.06
C ARG A 8 -11.04 -5.42 -67.08
N LYS A 9 -9.73 -5.19 -67.22
CA LYS A 9 -8.68 -6.23 -67.31
C LYS A 9 -7.29 -5.59 -67.39
N ASN A 10 -6.36 -6.14 -66.60
CA ASN A 10 -4.90 -5.89 -66.61
C ASN A 10 -4.52 -4.44 -66.20
N VAL A 11 -4.09 -4.13 -64.97
CA VAL A 11 -3.47 -4.97 -63.91
C VAL A 11 -4.09 -4.63 -62.56
N SER A 12 -4.63 -5.62 -61.85
CA SER A 12 -5.17 -5.48 -60.48
C SER A 12 -4.28 -6.19 -59.47
N PHE A 13 -4.02 -5.57 -58.33
CA PHE A 13 -3.27 -6.17 -57.22
C PHE A 13 -3.93 -7.45 -56.71
N SER A 14 -3.31 -8.59 -56.99
CA SER A 14 -3.55 -9.89 -56.34
C SER A 14 -2.43 -10.15 -55.32
N SER A 15 -2.65 -10.65 -54.09
CA SER A 15 -3.89 -10.89 -53.33
C SER A 15 -3.52 -11.13 -51.86
N ASP A 16 -4.42 -10.87 -50.90
CA ASP A 16 -4.20 -11.10 -49.44
C ASP A 16 -3.94 -12.58 -49.05
N ARG A 17 -3.81 -13.50 -50.00
CA ARG A 17 -3.60 -14.93 -49.72
C ARG A 17 -2.16 -15.26 -49.31
N VAL A 18 -1.15 -14.51 -49.77
CA VAL A 18 0.26 -14.88 -49.55
C VAL A 18 0.67 -14.70 -48.08
N GLY A 19 0.25 -13.61 -47.43
CA GLY A 19 0.51 -13.39 -45.99
C GLY A 19 -0.26 -14.36 -45.10
N LEU A 20 -1.50 -14.69 -45.47
CA LEU A 20 -2.33 -15.66 -44.74
C LEU A 20 -1.73 -17.08 -44.82
N THR A 21 -1.27 -17.52 -46.00
CA THR A 21 -0.66 -18.84 -46.14
C THR A 21 0.70 -18.94 -45.45
N ARG A 22 1.52 -17.88 -45.48
CA ARG A 22 2.82 -17.87 -44.77
C ARG A 22 2.65 -17.92 -43.25
N SER A 23 1.73 -17.12 -42.69
CA SER A 23 1.40 -17.20 -41.25
C SER A 23 0.78 -18.54 -40.86
N ALA A 24 -0.05 -19.14 -41.72
CA ALA A 24 -0.59 -20.48 -41.50
C ALA A 24 0.52 -21.56 -41.45
N MET A 25 1.54 -21.49 -42.31
CA MET A 25 2.68 -22.43 -42.27
C MET A 25 3.51 -22.30 -41.00
N PHE A 26 3.66 -21.08 -40.47
CA PHE A 26 4.36 -20.84 -39.21
C PHE A 26 3.60 -21.38 -37.98
N LEU A 27 2.27 -21.22 -37.96
CA LEU A 27 1.41 -21.83 -36.94
C LEU A 27 1.42 -23.37 -37.04
N PHE A 28 1.40 -23.90 -38.27
CA PHE A 28 1.44 -25.33 -38.56
C PHE A 28 2.69 -26.04 -38.03
N ILE A 29 3.87 -25.41 -38.15
CA ILE A 29 5.11 -25.93 -37.58
C ILE A 29 5.02 -26.03 -36.05
N PHE A 30 4.49 -24.99 -35.37
CA PHE A 30 4.28 -25.02 -33.93
C PHE A 30 3.34 -26.16 -33.49
N ILE A 31 2.26 -26.41 -34.23
CA ILE A 31 1.28 -27.46 -33.90
C ILE A 31 1.91 -28.86 -34.00
N ILE A 32 2.81 -29.10 -34.96
CA ILE A 32 3.57 -30.35 -35.04
C ILE A 32 4.50 -30.49 -33.83
N ILE A 33 5.22 -29.42 -33.51
CA ILE A 33 6.18 -29.36 -32.41
C ILE A 33 5.49 -29.64 -31.06
N HIS A 34 4.36 -28.99 -30.79
CA HIS A 34 3.58 -29.22 -29.57
C HIS A 34 2.91 -30.62 -29.55
N ALA A 35 2.47 -31.14 -30.70
CA ALA A 35 1.98 -32.53 -30.77
C ALA A 35 3.05 -33.56 -30.38
N VAL A 36 4.32 -33.32 -30.71
CA VAL A 36 5.44 -34.16 -30.24
C VAL A 36 5.61 -34.03 -28.73
N GLY A 37 5.49 -32.83 -28.16
CA GLY A 37 5.50 -32.62 -26.71
C GLY A 37 4.47 -33.46 -25.96
N ASN A 38 3.24 -33.52 -26.46
CA ASN A 38 2.18 -34.31 -25.86
C ASN A 38 2.47 -35.82 -25.90
N LEU A 39 3.38 -36.30 -26.75
CA LEU A 39 3.84 -37.69 -26.74
C LEU A 39 4.87 -37.99 -25.63
N HIS A 40 5.57 -36.99 -25.08
CA HIS A 40 6.51 -37.21 -23.97
C HIS A 40 5.79 -37.70 -22.69
N VAL A 41 4.47 -37.51 -22.55
CA VAL A 41 3.71 -38.02 -21.41
C VAL A 41 3.78 -39.55 -21.31
N PHE A 42 3.95 -40.23 -22.44
CA PHE A 42 4.03 -41.69 -22.51
C PHE A 42 5.43 -42.22 -22.14
N LEU A 43 6.42 -41.33 -21.96
CA LEU A 43 7.79 -41.67 -21.56
C LEU A 43 7.96 -41.55 -20.04
N GLY A 44 7.32 -40.56 -19.40
CA GLY A 44 7.24 -40.44 -17.95
C GLY A 44 7.27 -38.99 -17.45
N PRO A 45 7.21 -38.77 -16.13
CA PRO A 45 7.26 -37.44 -15.53
C PRO A 45 8.54 -36.69 -15.88
N ASP A 46 9.71 -37.35 -15.80
CA ASP A 46 11.00 -36.72 -16.01
C ASP A 46 11.20 -36.26 -17.47
N ASP A 47 10.78 -37.08 -18.44
CA ASP A 47 10.84 -36.74 -19.87
C ASP A 47 9.86 -35.62 -20.26
N PHE A 48 8.68 -35.57 -19.63
CA PHE A 48 7.66 -34.55 -19.91
C PHE A 48 7.95 -33.22 -19.21
N ASN A 49 8.37 -33.25 -17.94
CA ASN A 49 8.81 -32.07 -17.21
C ASN A 49 10.16 -31.56 -17.75
N GLY A 50 11.06 -32.45 -18.19
CA GLY A 50 12.29 -32.09 -18.90
C GLY A 50 12.02 -31.43 -20.27
N TYR A 51 11.03 -31.93 -21.03
CA TYR A 51 10.52 -31.24 -22.20
C TYR A 51 9.96 -29.85 -21.83
N GLY A 52 9.08 -29.75 -20.83
CA GLY A 52 8.55 -28.47 -20.36
C GLY A 52 9.64 -27.47 -19.96
N TYR A 53 10.67 -27.94 -19.24
CA TYR A 53 11.84 -27.16 -18.84
C TYR A 53 12.65 -26.63 -20.03
N PHE A 54 12.83 -27.46 -21.07
CA PHE A 54 13.48 -27.05 -22.31
C PHE A 54 12.71 -25.92 -23.02
N TYR A 55 11.37 -25.94 -22.99
CA TYR A 55 10.53 -24.85 -23.54
C TYR A 55 10.63 -23.57 -22.73
N VAL A 56 10.54 -23.68 -21.40
CA VAL A 56 10.61 -22.53 -20.52
C VAL A 56 11.98 -21.83 -20.60
N ARG A 57 13.09 -22.57 -20.82
CA ARG A 57 14.43 -21.98 -21.02
C ARG A 57 14.63 -21.22 -22.34
N LEU A 58 13.75 -21.34 -23.33
CA LEU A 58 13.82 -20.58 -24.58
C LEU A 58 13.25 -19.16 -24.41
N TYR A 59 13.80 -18.39 -23.47
CA TYR A 59 13.42 -17.00 -23.26
C TYR A 59 13.92 -16.09 -24.37
N TRP A 60 12.99 -15.30 -24.91
CA TRP A 60 13.25 -14.13 -25.75
C TRP A 60 12.25 -13.07 -25.32
N THR A 61 12.71 -12.04 -24.64
CA THR A 61 11.85 -11.04 -23.99
C THR A 61 11.74 -9.78 -24.85
N GLY A 62 11.31 -9.95 -26.11
CA GLY A 62 11.35 -8.90 -27.12
C GLY A 62 10.40 -7.74 -26.85
N PHE A 63 9.34 -7.95 -26.06
CA PHE A 63 8.28 -6.96 -25.86
C PHE A 63 7.96 -6.61 -24.40
N GLY A 64 8.85 -6.94 -23.46
CA GLY A 64 8.72 -6.51 -22.06
C GLY A 64 7.65 -7.24 -21.24
N PHE A 65 7.12 -8.37 -21.74
CA PHE A 65 6.30 -9.30 -20.97
C PHE A 65 7.11 -10.56 -20.64
N GLN A 66 6.86 -11.17 -19.48
CA GLN A 66 7.29 -12.55 -19.25
C GLN A 66 6.47 -13.48 -20.14
N ALA A 67 7.06 -13.83 -21.28
CA ALA A 67 6.62 -14.82 -22.24
C ALA A 67 7.87 -15.48 -22.84
N ASN A 68 7.83 -16.79 -23.13
CA ASN A 68 8.93 -17.44 -23.85
C ASN A 68 8.88 -17.14 -25.37
N ILE A 69 9.95 -17.45 -26.11
CA ILE A 69 10.03 -17.14 -27.56
C ILE A 69 8.88 -17.78 -28.36
N VAL A 70 8.36 -18.91 -27.88
CA VAL A 70 7.27 -19.65 -28.51
C VAL A 70 5.93 -18.95 -28.24
N GLU A 71 5.68 -18.47 -27.03
CA GLU A 71 4.51 -17.65 -26.67
C GLU A 71 4.48 -16.30 -27.38
N GLU A 72 5.59 -15.55 -27.40
CA GLU A 72 5.67 -14.29 -28.18
C GLU A 72 5.41 -14.55 -29.66
N TYR A 73 5.98 -15.62 -30.22
CA TYR A 73 5.79 -16.03 -31.61
C TYR A 73 4.35 -16.48 -31.91
N ILE A 74 3.69 -17.24 -31.01
CA ILE A 74 2.27 -17.62 -31.14
C ILE A 74 1.39 -16.38 -31.09
N LEU A 75 1.62 -15.46 -30.15
CA LEU A 75 0.89 -14.20 -30.04
C LEU A 75 1.05 -13.36 -31.30
N LEU A 76 2.27 -13.18 -31.81
CA LEU A 76 2.57 -12.46 -33.05
C LEU A 76 1.94 -13.13 -34.28
N ALA A 77 2.04 -14.47 -34.40
CA ALA A 77 1.45 -15.22 -35.51
C ALA A 77 -0.08 -15.15 -35.49
N ALA A 78 -0.69 -15.29 -34.31
CA ALA A 78 -2.13 -15.19 -34.12
C ALA A 78 -2.63 -13.76 -34.37
N LEU A 79 -1.99 -12.73 -33.80
CA LEU A 79 -2.31 -11.31 -34.06
C LEU A 79 -2.21 -10.99 -35.55
N LEU A 80 -1.16 -11.45 -36.23
CA LEU A 80 -1.02 -11.28 -37.68
C LEU A 80 -2.16 -11.97 -38.45
N HIS A 81 -2.53 -13.19 -38.06
CA HIS A 81 -3.65 -13.93 -38.68
C HIS A 81 -5.00 -13.24 -38.44
N ILE A 82 -5.22 -12.71 -37.23
CA ILE A 82 -6.42 -11.97 -36.81
C ILE A 82 -6.53 -10.64 -37.56
N VAL A 83 -5.46 -9.84 -37.63
CA VAL A 83 -5.48 -8.55 -38.35
C VAL A 83 -5.78 -8.76 -39.83
N VAL A 84 -5.22 -9.79 -40.47
CA VAL A 84 -5.53 -10.15 -41.86
C VAL A 84 -6.97 -10.67 -42.01
N ALA A 85 -7.48 -11.45 -41.05
CA ALA A 85 -8.85 -11.97 -41.06
C ALA A 85 -9.91 -10.88 -40.82
N LEU A 86 -9.69 -9.99 -39.84
CA LEU A 86 -10.58 -8.87 -39.51
C LEU A 86 -10.64 -7.85 -40.63
N LYS A 87 -9.48 -7.41 -41.15
CA LYS A 87 -9.44 -6.51 -42.32
C LYS A 87 -10.23 -7.09 -43.49
N ARG A 88 -10.06 -8.37 -43.77
CA ARG A 88 -10.78 -9.05 -44.86
C ARG A 88 -12.26 -9.26 -44.57
N THR A 89 -12.67 -9.34 -43.30
CA THR A 89 -14.08 -9.42 -42.88
C THR A 89 -14.74 -8.05 -42.98
N TRP A 90 -14.00 -6.98 -42.68
CA TRP A 90 -14.39 -5.57 -42.85
C TRP A 90 -14.52 -5.18 -44.33
N ASP A 91 -13.56 -5.60 -45.17
CA ASP A 91 -13.63 -5.45 -46.63
C ASP A 91 -14.79 -6.26 -47.25
N ILE A 92 -15.31 -7.27 -46.56
CA ILE A 92 -16.50 -8.06 -46.95
C ILE A 92 -17.79 -7.46 -46.41
N SER A 93 -17.83 -6.93 -45.18
CA SER A 93 -19.05 -6.36 -44.58
C SER A 93 -19.54 -5.11 -45.32
N LEU A 94 -18.66 -4.42 -46.03
CA LEU A 94 -18.99 -3.30 -46.92
C LEU A 94 -19.64 -3.73 -48.25
N ASN A 95 -19.63 -5.02 -48.63
CA ASN A 95 -20.26 -5.49 -49.87
C ASN A 95 -20.72 -6.97 -49.85
N TYR A 96 -22.04 -7.15 -49.88
CA TYR A 96 -22.81 -8.34 -50.31
C TYR A 96 -23.08 -9.51 -49.35
N ASN A 97 -24.20 -10.17 -49.68
CA ASN A 97 -24.92 -11.21 -48.94
C ASN A 97 -24.04 -12.41 -48.50
N LEU A 98 -24.23 -12.86 -47.26
CA LEU A 98 -23.37 -13.82 -46.57
C LEU A 98 -23.60 -15.27 -47.07
N ASN A 99 -22.59 -15.83 -47.73
CA ASN A 99 -22.61 -17.22 -48.21
C ASN A 99 -21.84 -18.15 -47.25
N THR A 100 -22.46 -19.27 -46.87
CA THR A 100 -22.15 -20.07 -45.66
C THR A 100 -20.68 -20.52 -45.52
N GLY A 101 -20.01 -20.92 -46.60
CA GLY A 101 -18.63 -21.44 -46.57
C GLY A 101 -17.51 -20.43 -46.22
N LYS A 102 -17.84 -19.13 -46.10
CA LYS A 102 -16.90 -18.10 -45.60
C LYS A 102 -17.04 -17.88 -44.09
N MET A 103 -18.26 -17.92 -43.57
CA MET A 103 -18.58 -17.71 -42.15
C MET A 103 -17.95 -18.78 -41.26
N ASN A 104 -17.98 -20.05 -41.70
CA ASN A 104 -17.45 -21.18 -40.95
C ASN A 104 -15.94 -21.07 -40.65
N LEU A 105 -15.14 -20.45 -41.53
CA LEU A 105 -13.69 -20.26 -41.29
C LEU A 105 -13.42 -19.11 -40.31
N ALA A 106 -14.25 -18.05 -40.34
CA ALA A 106 -14.14 -16.94 -39.39
C ALA A 106 -14.57 -17.37 -37.98
N LEU A 107 -15.71 -18.06 -37.86
CA LEU A 107 -16.22 -18.57 -36.58
C LEU A 107 -15.26 -19.57 -35.93
N SER A 108 -14.77 -20.56 -36.67
CA SER A 108 -13.77 -21.51 -36.13
C SER A 108 -12.44 -20.85 -35.76
N GLY A 109 -12.04 -19.78 -36.45
CA GLY A 109 -10.85 -18.98 -36.07
C GLY A 109 -11.06 -18.19 -34.77
N ILE A 110 -12.25 -17.63 -34.54
CA ILE A 110 -12.61 -16.94 -33.29
C ILE A 110 -12.69 -17.94 -32.14
N SER A 111 -13.34 -19.09 -32.32
CA SER A 111 -13.39 -20.15 -31.30
C SER A 111 -12.00 -20.67 -30.91
N LEU A 112 -11.09 -20.81 -31.89
CA LEU A 112 -9.71 -21.20 -31.63
C LEU A 112 -8.93 -20.13 -30.85
N LEU A 113 -9.17 -18.84 -31.12
CA LEU A 113 -8.59 -17.74 -30.33
C LEU A 113 -9.09 -17.75 -28.89
N THR A 114 -10.39 -17.90 -28.66
CA THR A 114 -10.96 -18.01 -27.31
C THR A 114 -10.36 -19.20 -26.56
N PHE A 115 -10.26 -20.37 -27.21
CA PHE A 115 -9.58 -21.53 -26.64
C PHE A 115 -8.11 -21.23 -26.30
N MET A 116 -7.35 -20.62 -27.21
CA MET A 116 -5.93 -20.31 -26.99
C MET A 116 -5.72 -19.33 -25.82
N MET A 117 -6.59 -18.33 -25.66
CA MET A 117 -6.55 -17.42 -24.51
C MET A 117 -6.87 -18.13 -23.18
N ILE A 118 -7.84 -19.06 -23.17
CA ILE A 118 -8.17 -19.88 -22.00
C ILE A 118 -7.01 -20.83 -21.66
N HIS A 119 -6.43 -21.48 -22.67
CA HIS A 119 -5.30 -22.40 -22.52
C HIS A 119 -4.04 -21.69 -21.97
N LEU A 120 -3.67 -20.54 -22.54
CA LEU A 120 -2.57 -19.72 -22.03
C LEU A 120 -2.84 -19.19 -20.61
N TYR A 121 -4.07 -18.77 -20.29
CA TYR A 121 -4.45 -18.35 -18.95
C TYR A 121 -4.37 -19.50 -17.93
N GLN A 122 -4.83 -20.70 -18.32
CA GLN A 122 -4.80 -21.92 -17.50
C GLN A 122 -3.35 -22.32 -17.17
N PHE A 123 -2.48 -22.39 -18.17
CA PHE A 123 -1.06 -22.67 -17.94
C PHE A 123 -0.35 -21.59 -17.13
N ARG A 124 -0.73 -20.32 -17.24
CA ARG A 124 -0.05 -19.21 -16.52
C ARG A 124 -0.48 -19.06 -15.05
N ASN A 125 -1.75 -19.30 -14.73
CA ASN A 125 -2.35 -18.82 -13.47
C ASN A 125 -2.96 -19.90 -12.56
N LEU A 126 -2.90 -21.19 -12.92
CA LEU A 126 -3.42 -22.28 -12.10
C LEU A 126 -2.32 -23.26 -11.70
N PHE A 127 -2.26 -23.52 -10.38
CA PHE A 127 -1.44 -24.49 -9.66
C PHE A 127 0.09 -24.45 -9.88
N TRP A 128 0.78 -24.19 -8.78
CA TRP A 128 2.20 -24.46 -8.58
C TRP A 128 2.31 -25.77 -7.82
N VAL A 129 2.99 -26.75 -8.41
CA VAL A 129 3.40 -27.98 -7.71
C VAL A 129 4.88 -28.17 -8.05
N ASP A 130 5.72 -28.10 -7.03
CA ASP A 130 7.16 -28.29 -7.18
C ASP A 130 7.51 -29.78 -7.13
N THR A 131 8.47 -30.17 -7.96
CA THR A 131 8.93 -31.56 -8.05
C THR A 131 9.82 -31.90 -6.85
N PRO A 132 9.46 -32.82 -5.93
CA PRO A 132 10.28 -33.08 -4.74
C PRO A 132 11.58 -33.83 -5.08
N GLY A 133 12.72 -33.34 -4.61
CA GLY A 133 13.98 -34.11 -4.54
C GLY A 133 15.10 -33.73 -5.53
N CYS A 134 15.02 -32.60 -6.24
CA CYS A 134 16.12 -32.14 -7.11
C CYS A 134 16.77 -30.85 -6.56
N GLU A 135 17.82 -30.98 -5.75
CA GLU A 135 18.47 -29.88 -4.99
C GLU A 135 19.16 -28.79 -5.82
N SER A 136 19.05 -28.79 -7.16
CA SER A 136 19.80 -27.86 -8.03
C SER A 136 18.97 -27.03 -9.00
N VAL A 137 17.70 -27.37 -9.27
CA VAL A 137 16.81 -26.58 -10.14
C VAL A 137 15.35 -26.77 -9.75
N TYR A 138 14.64 -25.68 -9.44
CA TYR A 138 13.18 -25.67 -9.34
C TYR A 138 12.55 -25.84 -10.73
N VAL A 139 11.89 -26.97 -10.96
CA VAL A 139 11.12 -27.27 -12.17
C VAL A 139 9.67 -27.54 -11.78
N ARG A 140 8.74 -26.85 -12.44
CA ARG A 140 7.29 -27.01 -12.27
C ARG A 140 6.87 -28.41 -12.73
N ASP A 141 6.10 -29.12 -11.90
CA ASP A 141 5.54 -30.42 -12.23
C ASP A 141 4.31 -30.30 -13.15
N ILE A 142 4.58 -29.94 -14.41
CA ILE A 142 3.57 -29.78 -15.46
C ILE A 142 2.91 -31.14 -15.77
N TYR A 143 3.67 -32.24 -15.68
CA TYR A 143 3.15 -33.60 -15.81
C TYR A 143 1.97 -33.84 -14.87
N ARG A 144 2.18 -33.68 -13.56
CA ARG A 144 1.14 -33.87 -12.55
C ARG A 144 -0.05 -32.93 -12.73
N MET A 145 0.21 -31.65 -13.04
CA MET A 145 -0.83 -30.64 -13.29
C MET A 145 -1.79 -31.07 -14.41
N GLU A 146 -1.27 -31.58 -15.53
CA GLU A 146 -2.09 -32.05 -16.65
C GLU A 146 -2.97 -33.25 -16.27
N PHE A 147 -2.45 -34.20 -15.47
CA PHE A 147 -3.27 -35.29 -14.96
C PHE A 147 -4.38 -34.81 -14.03
N GLU A 148 -4.11 -33.90 -13.10
CA GLU A 148 -5.11 -33.32 -12.19
C GLU A 148 -6.23 -32.58 -12.96
N ILE A 149 -5.88 -31.80 -14.00
CA ILE A 149 -6.85 -31.13 -14.88
C ILE A 149 -7.76 -32.16 -15.59
N PHE A 150 -7.19 -33.20 -16.18
CA PHE A 150 -7.95 -34.20 -16.95
C PHE A 150 -8.63 -35.28 -16.11
N GLN A 151 -8.54 -35.25 -14.78
CA GLN A 151 -9.48 -35.98 -13.92
C GLN A 151 -10.94 -35.52 -14.16
N SER A 152 -11.13 -34.24 -14.48
CA SER A 152 -12.45 -33.73 -14.84
C SER A 152 -12.85 -34.16 -16.24
N LEU A 153 -13.90 -34.99 -16.34
CA LEU A 153 -14.53 -35.33 -17.62
C LEU A 153 -15.01 -34.08 -18.38
N GLY A 154 -15.38 -33.00 -17.67
CA GLY A 154 -15.74 -31.72 -18.28
C GLY A 154 -14.56 -31.08 -19.03
N TRP A 155 -13.35 -31.10 -18.46
CA TRP A 155 -12.15 -30.61 -19.13
C TRP A 155 -11.75 -31.50 -20.31
N VAL A 156 -11.83 -32.83 -20.16
CA VAL A 156 -11.58 -33.77 -21.26
C VAL A 156 -12.50 -33.48 -22.45
N LEU A 157 -13.81 -33.34 -22.21
CA LEU A 157 -14.80 -33.03 -23.26
C LEU A 157 -14.60 -31.64 -23.87
N PHE A 158 -14.20 -30.63 -23.08
CA PHE A 158 -13.86 -29.30 -23.57
C PHE A 158 -12.67 -29.33 -24.54
N TYR A 159 -11.57 -29.97 -24.14
CA TYR A 159 -10.37 -30.09 -24.97
C TYR A 159 -10.63 -30.94 -26.23
N MET A 160 -11.37 -32.05 -26.14
CA MET A 160 -11.80 -32.82 -27.32
C MET A 160 -12.65 -31.98 -28.29
N SER A 161 -13.56 -31.16 -27.78
CA SER A 161 -14.40 -30.27 -28.59
C SER A 161 -13.56 -29.19 -29.29
N ALA A 162 -12.57 -28.62 -28.60
CA ALA A 162 -11.63 -27.68 -29.19
C ALA A 162 -10.80 -28.31 -30.31
N VAL A 163 -10.32 -29.56 -30.14
CA VAL A 163 -9.64 -30.30 -31.21
C VAL A 163 -10.55 -30.48 -32.41
N ILE A 164 -11.81 -30.90 -32.26
CA ILE A 164 -12.75 -31.06 -33.38
C ILE A 164 -12.95 -29.74 -34.16
N ILE A 165 -13.09 -28.61 -33.47
CA ILE A 165 -13.21 -27.28 -34.09
C ILE A 165 -11.93 -26.93 -34.85
N PHE A 166 -10.77 -27.16 -34.24
CA PHE A 166 -9.45 -26.96 -34.84
C PHE A 166 -9.23 -27.83 -36.09
N SER A 167 -9.56 -29.12 -36.04
CA SER A 167 -9.49 -30.06 -37.17
C SER A 167 -10.36 -29.60 -38.34
N THR A 168 -11.57 -29.10 -38.03
CA THR A 168 -12.47 -28.52 -39.01
C THR A 168 -11.87 -27.27 -39.66
N HIS A 169 -11.27 -26.38 -38.86
CA HIS A 169 -10.57 -25.19 -39.35
C HIS A 169 -9.41 -25.56 -40.28
N MET A 170 -8.56 -26.52 -39.88
CA MET A 170 -7.45 -27.05 -40.68
C MET A 170 -7.90 -27.65 -42.02
N CYS A 171 -8.94 -28.50 -42.03
CA CYS A 171 -9.46 -29.09 -43.26
C CYS A 171 -10.00 -28.03 -44.24
N LEU A 172 -10.75 -27.04 -43.73
CA LEU A 172 -11.21 -25.90 -44.53
C LEU A 172 -10.06 -24.99 -45.00
N GLY A 173 -8.97 -24.91 -44.22
CA GLY A 173 -7.71 -24.26 -44.58
C GLY A 173 -7.06 -24.95 -45.78
N TRP A 174 -6.83 -26.26 -45.71
CA TRP A 174 -6.22 -27.06 -46.79
C TRP A 174 -6.97 -26.95 -48.12
N GLN A 175 -8.31 -27.04 -48.11
CA GLN A 175 -9.16 -26.82 -49.28
C GLN A 175 -8.92 -25.46 -49.97
N LYS A 176 -8.64 -24.42 -49.19
CA LYS A 176 -8.48 -23.04 -49.66
C LYS A 176 -7.01 -22.70 -49.99
N ALA A 177 -6.06 -23.39 -49.36
CA ALA A 177 -4.62 -23.19 -49.54
C ALA A 177 -4.07 -23.92 -50.76
N VAL A 178 -4.34 -25.22 -50.93
CA VAL A 178 -3.75 -26.03 -52.03
C VAL A 178 -3.99 -25.46 -53.44
N PRO A 179 -5.18 -24.91 -53.78
CA PRO A 179 -5.40 -24.31 -55.10
C PRO A 179 -4.82 -22.89 -55.25
N ALA A 180 -4.12 -22.36 -54.26
CA ALA A 180 -3.63 -20.98 -54.28
C ALA A 180 -2.44 -20.83 -55.26
N PRO A 181 -2.43 -19.80 -56.14
CA PRO A 181 -1.41 -19.68 -57.19
C PRO A 181 0.04 -19.61 -56.72
N HIS A 182 0.28 -19.19 -55.47
CA HIS A 182 1.61 -18.96 -54.91
C HIS A 182 2.25 -20.21 -54.26
N LEU A 183 1.54 -21.34 -54.21
CA LEU A 183 2.09 -22.62 -53.74
C LEU A 183 2.62 -23.49 -54.90
N GLU A 184 2.41 -23.06 -56.16
CA GLU A 184 2.91 -23.66 -57.41
C GLU A 184 2.60 -25.17 -57.61
N ILE A 185 1.79 -25.79 -56.75
CA ILE A 185 1.37 -27.19 -56.87
C ILE A 185 0.67 -27.38 -58.23
N PRO A 186 1.14 -28.28 -59.11
CA PRO A 186 0.48 -28.54 -60.38
C PRO A 186 -0.96 -29.03 -60.18
N LYS A 187 -1.91 -28.53 -60.99
CA LYS A 187 -3.36 -28.85 -60.85
C LYS A 187 -3.65 -30.35 -60.75
N LYS A 188 -2.91 -31.20 -61.47
CA LYS A 188 -3.02 -32.67 -61.43
C LYS A 188 -2.79 -33.29 -60.04
N TYR A 189 -2.14 -32.57 -59.13
CA TYR A 189 -1.90 -33.01 -57.75
C TYR A 189 -2.80 -32.32 -56.71
N HIS A 190 -3.64 -31.34 -57.07
CA HIS A 190 -4.46 -30.59 -56.11
C HIS A 190 -5.37 -31.49 -55.27
N SER A 191 -6.11 -32.42 -55.89
CA SER A 191 -6.96 -33.36 -55.14
C SER A 191 -6.15 -34.23 -54.17
N ARG A 192 -4.98 -34.74 -54.61
CA ARG A 192 -4.10 -35.57 -53.77
C ARG A 192 -3.52 -34.77 -52.60
N ALA A 193 -3.06 -33.54 -52.83
CA ALA A 193 -2.54 -32.67 -51.78
C ALA A 193 -3.60 -32.26 -50.75
N VAL A 194 -4.85 -32.01 -51.16
CA VAL A 194 -5.97 -31.77 -50.22
C VAL A 194 -6.27 -33.03 -49.39
N HIS A 195 -6.29 -34.22 -50.00
CA HIS A 195 -6.49 -35.48 -49.27
C HIS A 195 -5.35 -35.77 -48.28
N MET A 196 -4.09 -35.52 -48.64
CA MET A 196 -2.97 -35.61 -47.70
C MET A 196 -3.14 -34.63 -46.53
N GLY A 197 -3.61 -33.41 -46.79
CA GLY A 197 -3.95 -32.43 -45.74
C GLY A 197 -5.01 -32.94 -44.75
N TYR A 198 -6.03 -33.67 -45.23
CA TYR A 198 -7.03 -34.29 -44.35
C TYR A 198 -6.46 -35.45 -43.53
N ILE A 199 -5.71 -36.36 -44.16
CA ILE A 199 -5.06 -37.49 -43.47
C ILE A 199 -4.13 -36.96 -42.38
N PHE A 200 -3.36 -35.93 -42.68
CA PHE A 200 -2.47 -35.27 -41.74
C PHE A 200 -3.22 -34.57 -40.59
N THR A 201 -4.31 -33.86 -40.91
CA THR A 201 -5.16 -33.23 -39.89
C THR A 201 -5.76 -34.29 -38.95
N LEU A 202 -6.27 -35.40 -39.49
CA LEU A 202 -6.81 -36.51 -38.71
C LEU A 202 -5.76 -37.12 -37.79
N PHE A 203 -4.53 -37.33 -38.29
CA PHE A 203 -3.41 -37.85 -37.50
C PHE A 203 -3.08 -36.95 -36.30
N ILE A 204 -2.94 -35.63 -36.52
CA ILE A 204 -2.72 -34.67 -35.44
C ILE A 204 -3.90 -34.66 -34.46
N SER A 205 -5.13 -34.70 -34.96
CA SER A 205 -6.35 -34.71 -34.12
C SER A 205 -6.36 -35.90 -33.16
N LEU A 206 -5.94 -37.07 -33.63
CA LEU A 206 -5.86 -38.29 -32.81
C LEU A 206 -4.80 -38.16 -31.70
N ILE A 207 -3.64 -37.55 -31.97
CA ILE A 207 -2.62 -37.28 -30.95
C ILE A 207 -3.19 -36.37 -29.85
N TYR A 208 -3.76 -35.22 -30.22
CA TYR A 208 -4.30 -34.25 -29.26
C TYR A 208 -5.54 -34.76 -28.49
N ILE A 209 -6.32 -35.69 -29.04
CA ILE A 209 -7.43 -36.36 -28.33
C ILE A 209 -6.92 -37.48 -27.41
N SER A 210 -5.87 -38.20 -27.81
CA SER A 210 -5.32 -39.33 -27.05
C SER A 210 -4.76 -38.91 -25.69
N PHE A 211 -4.18 -37.71 -25.61
CA PHE A 211 -3.52 -37.19 -24.41
C PHE A 211 -4.51 -36.95 -23.24
N PRO A 212 -5.57 -36.11 -23.35
CA PRO A 212 -6.56 -35.95 -22.29
C PRO A 212 -7.28 -37.25 -21.92
N LEU A 213 -7.55 -38.09 -22.93
CA LEU A 213 -8.24 -39.37 -22.73
C LEU A 213 -7.37 -40.38 -21.97
N TYR A 214 -6.07 -40.42 -22.24
CA TYR A 214 -5.11 -41.25 -21.52
C TYR A 214 -5.01 -40.82 -20.05
N CYS A 215 -4.84 -39.52 -19.80
CA CYS A 215 -4.79 -38.96 -18.44
C CYS A 215 -6.05 -39.33 -17.62
N HIS A 216 -7.23 -39.22 -18.22
CA HIS A 216 -8.50 -39.56 -17.58
C HIS A 216 -8.69 -41.07 -17.31
N LEU A 217 -8.32 -41.93 -18.27
CA LEU A 217 -8.63 -43.36 -18.20
C LEU A 217 -7.62 -44.19 -17.40
N VAL A 218 -6.34 -43.79 -17.35
CA VAL A 218 -5.28 -44.66 -16.81
C VAL A 218 -5.07 -44.50 -15.30
N LEU A 219 -5.20 -43.29 -14.74
CA LEU A 219 -4.93 -43.06 -13.30
C LEU A 219 -6.10 -43.38 -12.36
N ARG A 220 -7.32 -43.61 -12.86
CA ARG A 220 -8.45 -44.11 -12.06
C ARG A 220 -8.20 -45.48 -11.38
N LYS A 221 -7.06 -46.12 -11.67
CA LYS A 221 -6.58 -47.37 -11.04
C LYS A 221 -5.45 -47.20 -10.01
N PHE A 222 -4.82 -46.03 -9.92
CA PHE A 222 -3.64 -45.82 -9.05
C PHE A 222 -3.97 -45.27 -7.66
N GLU A 223 -5.09 -44.57 -7.53
CA GLU A 223 -5.55 -43.95 -6.27
C GLU A 223 -5.65 -44.96 -5.11
N HIS A 224 -6.07 -46.20 -5.41
CA HIS A 224 -6.20 -47.31 -4.45
C HIS A 224 -4.88 -47.87 -3.88
N ARG A 225 -3.70 -47.40 -4.31
CA ARG A 225 -2.41 -47.78 -3.69
C ARG A 225 -1.72 -46.62 -2.98
N ALA A 226 -2.04 -45.38 -3.36
CA ALA A 226 -1.49 -44.19 -2.71
C ALA A 226 -2.08 -43.99 -1.31
N SER A 227 -3.38 -44.28 -1.10
CA SER A 227 -4.03 -44.23 0.23
C SER A 227 -3.31 -45.09 1.26
N ASP A 228 -2.94 -46.30 0.86
CA ASP A 228 -2.44 -47.34 1.78
C ASP A 228 -0.97 -47.07 2.15
N ALA A 229 -0.18 -46.58 1.19
CA ALA A 229 1.17 -46.08 1.44
C ALA A 229 1.16 -44.83 2.35
N MET A 230 0.23 -43.89 2.13
CA MET A 230 0.05 -42.70 2.95
C MET A 230 -0.32 -43.08 4.40
N SER A 231 -1.27 -44.00 4.58
CA SER A 231 -1.68 -44.50 5.90
C SER A 231 -0.55 -45.24 6.63
N ALA A 232 0.29 -45.98 5.91
CA ALA A 232 1.46 -46.64 6.49
C ALA A 232 2.59 -45.64 6.87
N TRP A 233 2.72 -44.54 6.12
CA TRP A 233 3.72 -43.49 6.39
C TRP A 233 3.33 -42.63 7.60
N CYS A 234 2.06 -42.21 7.71
CA CYS A 234 1.54 -41.51 8.90
C CYS A 234 1.72 -42.32 10.20
N HIS A 235 1.66 -43.65 10.12
CA HIS A 235 1.90 -44.54 11.27
C HIS A 235 3.36 -44.63 11.72
N LYS A 236 4.31 -44.13 10.92
CA LYS A 236 5.75 -44.33 11.10
C LYS A 236 6.51 -43.06 11.53
N TYR A 237 6.05 -41.87 11.15
CA TYR A 237 6.79 -40.61 11.38
C TYR A 237 6.08 -39.59 12.29
N GLY A 238 4.78 -39.77 12.57
CA GLY A 238 4.08 -39.02 13.62
C GLY A 238 3.71 -37.56 13.27
N PRO A 239 3.07 -36.82 14.20
CA PRO A 239 2.36 -35.58 13.86
C PRO A 239 3.22 -34.34 13.59
N LEU A 240 4.52 -34.39 13.86
CA LEU A 240 5.42 -33.22 13.82
C LEU A 240 5.80 -32.81 12.39
N ASP A 241 5.98 -33.76 11.46
CA ASP A 241 6.38 -33.45 10.08
C ASP A 241 5.27 -32.77 9.26
N PHE A 242 4.00 -32.91 9.66
CA PHE A 242 2.88 -32.26 8.97
C PHE A 242 2.88 -30.73 9.15
N ALA A 243 3.41 -30.22 10.27
CA ALA A 243 3.57 -28.79 10.49
C ALA A 243 4.66 -28.19 9.58
N PHE A 244 5.72 -28.96 9.32
CA PHE A 244 6.83 -28.53 8.46
C PHE A 244 6.42 -28.45 6.98
N ALA A 245 5.61 -29.42 6.51
CA ALA A 245 5.06 -29.41 5.15
C ALA A 245 4.13 -28.20 4.87
N MET A 246 3.39 -27.73 5.88
CA MET A 246 2.50 -26.57 5.76
C MET A 246 3.23 -25.21 5.69
N ALA A 247 4.48 -25.13 6.15
CA ALA A 247 5.27 -23.89 6.12
C ALA A 247 5.69 -23.48 4.69
N CYS A 248 5.68 -24.41 3.74
CA CYS A 248 6.20 -24.21 2.37
C CYS A 248 5.26 -23.43 1.42
N SER A 249 4.14 -22.87 1.90
CA SER A 249 3.11 -22.23 1.06
C SER A 249 3.03 -20.70 1.16
N PHE A 250 4.05 -20.05 1.72
CA PHE A 250 4.05 -18.60 1.99
C PHE A 250 5.34 -17.91 1.52
N PRO A 251 5.32 -16.58 1.29
CA PRO A 251 6.53 -15.78 1.50
C PRO A 251 6.95 -15.98 2.96
N THR A 252 8.07 -16.68 3.17
CA THR A 252 8.36 -17.53 4.34
C THR A 252 8.55 -16.83 5.69
N ASN A 253 8.20 -15.55 5.81
CA ASN A 253 8.42 -14.74 7.01
C ASN A 253 7.42 -13.60 7.24
N GLN A 254 6.29 -13.50 6.53
CA GLN A 254 5.33 -12.40 6.69
C GLN A 254 4.04 -12.82 7.41
N ALA A 255 3.67 -12.11 8.49
CA ALA A 255 2.35 -12.15 9.12
C ALA A 255 1.46 -10.97 8.67
N ILE A 256 0.14 -11.17 8.71
CA ILE A 256 -0.87 -10.15 8.39
C ILE A 256 -1.60 -9.75 9.68
N VAL A 257 -1.63 -8.47 9.99
CA VAL A 257 -2.39 -7.91 11.12
C VAL A 257 -3.57 -7.09 10.60
N VAL A 258 -4.78 -7.43 11.04
CA VAL A 258 -6.03 -6.78 10.59
C VAL A 258 -6.60 -5.90 11.71
N GLY A 259 -6.34 -4.60 11.62
CA GLY A 259 -6.75 -3.56 12.57
C GLY A 259 -5.56 -2.90 13.27
N GLY A 260 -5.42 -1.58 13.12
CA GLY A 260 -4.36 -0.76 13.71
C GLY A 260 -4.66 -0.21 15.10
N GLY A 261 -5.58 -0.83 15.84
CA GLY A 261 -5.76 -0.56 17.27
C GLY A 261 -4.60 -1.08 18.12
N LEU A 262 -4.64 -0.89 19.44
CA LEU A 262 -3.56 -1.32 20.33
C LEU A 262 -3.25 -2.82 20.21
N GLY A 263 -4.27 -3.68 20.05
CA GLY A 263 -4.07 -5.12 19.90
C GLY A 263 -3.23 -5.49 18.67
N GLY A 264 -3.54 -4.89 17.52
CA GLY A 264 -2.79 -5.12 16.29
C GLY A 264 -1.43 -4.44 16.30
N MET A 265 -1.31 -3.27 16.92
CA MET A 265 -0.02 -2.59 17.07
C MET A 265 0.92 -3.34 18.03
N SER A 266 0.41 -3.94 19.10
CA SER A 266 1.18 -4.86 19.96
C SER A 266 1.59 -6.12 19.21
N ALA A 267 0.67 -6.75 18.47
CA ALA A 267 0.98 -7.90 17.64
C ALA A 267 2.05 -7.61 16.57
N ALA A 268 1.92 -6.51 15.84
CA ALA A 268 2.84 -6.14 14.76
C ALA A 268 4.25 -5.83 15.27
N ASN A 269 4.37 -5.02 16.34
CA ASN A 269 5.68 -4.76 16.96
C ASN A 269 6.30 -6.07 17.48
N THR A 270 5.51 -6.96 18.10
CA THR A 270 6.04 -8.23 18.62
C THR A 270 6.35 -9.26 17.53
N VAL A 271 5.69 -9.26 16.37
CA VAL A 271 6.15 -10.06 15.20
C VAL A 271 7.56 -9.61 14.77
N VAL A 272 7.79 -8.29 14.70
CA VAL A 272 9.11 -7.72 14.36
C VAL A 272 10.16 -8.03 15.44
N GLU A 273 9.81 -7.93 16.73
CA GLU A 273 10.70 -8.31 17.85
C GLU A 273 11.15 -9.78 17.81
N ASN A 274 10.47 -10.64 17.05
CA ASN A 274 10.80 -12.06 16.89
C ASN A 274 11.37 -12.41 15.49
N GLY A 275 11.80 -11.39 14.74
CA GLY A 275 12.46 -11.55 13.43
C GLY A 275 11.52 -11.70 12.24
N GLY A 276 10.21 -11.57 12.45
CA GLY A 276 9.19 -11.66 11.42
C GLY A 276 8.96 -10.34 10.67
N ARG A 277 8.39 -10.45 9.48
CA ARG A 277 7.84 -9.32 8.73
C ARG A 277 6.35 -9.19 9.04
N VAL A 278 5.82 -7.97 8.97
CA VAL A 278 4.39 -7.71 9.17
C VAL A 278 3.81 -6.77 8.12
N VAL A 279 2.64 -7.12 7.59
CA VAL A 279 1.74 -6.18 6.91
C VAL A 279 0.55 -5.89 7.83
N LEU A 280 0.39 -4.62 8.21
CA LEU A 280 -0.74 -4.15 9.01
C LEU A 280 -1.75 -3.44 8.10
N LEU A 281 -3.00 -3.89 8.14
CA LEU A 281 -4.12 -3.38 7.35
C LEU A 281 -5.15 -2.73 8.28
N ASP A 282 -5.49 -1.46 8.05
CA ASP A 282 -6.60 -0.78 8.74
C ASP A 282 -7.59 -0.21 7.71
N LYS A 283 -8.89 -0.43 7.94
CA LYS A 283 -9.96 0.07 7.07
C LYS A 283 -10.13 1.60 7.16
N SER A 284 -9.67 2.20 8.24
CA SER A 284 -9.78 3.62 8.57
C SER A 284 -8.66 4.42 7.89
N SER A 285 -8.80 5.74 7.80
CA SER A 285 -7.78 6.64 7.25
C SER A 285 -6.50 6.70 8.10
N PHE A 286 -6.62 6.36 9.40
CA PHE A 286 -5.58 6.38 10.42
C PHE A 286 -5.76 5.19 11.38
N CYS A 287 -4.67 4.75 11.99
CA CYS A 287 -4.63 3.71 13.01
C CYS A 287 -5.08 4.24 14.40
N GLY A 288 -5.37 3.31 15.31
CA GLY A 288 -5.61 3.56 16.74
C GLY A 288 -6.97 3.08 17.26
N GLY A 289 -7.99 3.03 16.39
CA GLY A 289 -9.31 2.48 16.68
C GLY A 289 -9.98 3.05 17.94
N ASN A 290 -10.52 2.18 18.80
CA ASN A 290 -11.07 2.58 20.11
C ASN A 290 -9.98 2.72 21.19
N SER A 291 -8.79 2.16 21.00
CA SER A 291 -7.74 2.10 22.03
C SER A 291 -7.24 3.49 22.40
N THR A 292 -7.14 4.40 21.43
CA THR A 292 -6.77 5.81 21.62
C THR A 292 -7.78 6.58 22.49
N LYS A 293 -9.04 6.14 22.53
CA LYS A 293 -10.12 6.74 23.33
C LYS A 293 -10.11 6.28 24.79
N ALA A 294 -9.20 5.38 25.21
CA ALA A 294 -9.20 4.84 26.56
C ALA A 294 -8.56 5.81 27.58
N THR A 295 -9.39 6.33 28.48
CA THR A 295 -9.05 7.49 29.32
C THR A 295 -8.52 7.17 30.73
N SER A 296 -8.63 5.92 31.20
CA SER A 296 -8.39 5.57 32.62
C SER A 296 -7.03 4.95 32.92
N GLY A 297 -6.51 4.08 32.04
CA GLY A 297 -5.21 3.42 32.19
C GLY A 297 -5.23 1.92 31.83
N ILE A 298 -4.07 1.29 31.93
CA ILE A 298 -3.81 -0.14 31.66
C ILE A 298 -3.55 -0.89 32.97
N ASN A 299 -4.06 -2.10 33.15
CA ASN A 299 -3.81 -2.85 34.38
C ASN A 299 -2.50 -3.62 34.36
N GLY A 300 -1.83 -3.75 35.50
CA GLY A 300 -0.67 -4.64 35.68
C GLY A 300 -0.48 -4.99 37.16
N ALA A 301 -0.19 -6.26 37.48
CA ALA A 301 -0.09 -6.75 38.85
C ALA A 301 1.29 -7.34 39.17
N GLY A 302 2.01 -6.74 40.12
CA GLY A 302 3.41 -7.02 40.42
C GLY A 302 4.43 -6.20 39.62
N THR A 303 4.01 -5.09 39.00
CA THR A 303 4.87 -4.21 38.17
C THR A 303 6.00 -3.56 38.97
N LYS A 304 7.06 -3.10 38.27
CA LYS A 304 8.13 -2.30 38.91
C LYS A 304 7.57 -1.05 39.61
N THR A 305 6.59 -0.39 38.99
CA THR A 305 5.93 0.81 39.56
C THR A 305 5.10 0.48 40.81
N GLN A 306 4.37 -0.64 40.87
CA GLN A 306 3.66 -1.04 42.09
C GLN A 306 4.64 -1.36 43.23
N LYS A 307 5.71 -2.10 42.94
CA LYS A 307 6.77 -2.42 43.91
C LYS A 307 7.43 -1.15 44.47
N ALA A 308 7.76 -0.18 43.60
CA ALA A 308 8.31 1.11 44.02
C ALA A 308 7.36 1.96 44.89
N LYS A 309 6.05 1.72 44.81
CA LYS A 309 5.02 2.36 45.67
C LYS A 309 4.62 1.52 46.89
N GLY A 310 5.25 0.36 47.10
CA GLY A 310 4.90 -0.55 48.19
C GLY A 310 3.51 -1.20 48.07
N ILE A 311 2.94 -1.28 46.86
CA ILE A 311 1.62 -1.88 46.62
C ILE A 311 1.74 -3.41 46.60
N PRO A 312 1.09 -4.15 47.52
CA PRO A 312 1.19 -5.61 47.61
C PRO A 312 0.18 -6.30 46.69
N ASP A 313 0.47 -6.27 45.39
CA ASP A 313 -0.35 -6.88 44.33
C ASP A 313 0.43 -7.94 43.55
N ASN A 314 -0.27 -8.95 43.02
CA ASN A 314 0.31 -10.04 42.25
C ASN A 314 -0.71 -10.64 41.25
N ALA A 315 -0.24 -11.49 40.34
CA ALA A 315 -1.07 -12.12 39.31
C ALA A 315 -2.20 -13.01 39.89
N GLU A 316 -2.01 -13.61 41.07
CA GLU A 316 -2.99 -14.50 41.71
C GLU A 316 -4.20 -13.70 42.24
N ILE A 317 -3.94 -12.61 42.97
CA ILE A 317 -4.94 -11.65 43.45
C ILE A 317 -5.68 -11.04 42.25
N PHE A 318 -4.95 -10.68 41.19
CA PHE A 318 -5.55 -10.08 39.99
C PHE A 318 -6.38 -11.10 39.18
N THR A 319 -5.97 -12.38 39.12
CA THR A 319 -6.76 -13.47 38.53
C THR A 319 -8.05 -13.69 39.31
N ALA A 320 -7.98 -13.72 40.64
CA ALA A 320 -9.16 -13.84 41.50
C ALA A 320 -10.15 -12.68 41.31
N ASP A 321 -9.65 -11.44 41.26
CA ASP A 321 -10.47 -10.26 40.93
C ASP A 321 -11.10 -10.36 39.54
N THR A 322 -10.36 -10.78 38.52
CA THR A 322 -10.84 -10.88 37.12
C THR A 322 -11.92 -11.96 36.96
N LEU A 323 -11.73 -13.12 37.58
CA LEU A 323 -12.74 -14.19 37.64
C LEU A 323 -14.01 -13.74 38.38
N LYS A 324 -13.85 -13.06 39.52
CA LYS A 324 -14.98 -12.50 40.28
C LYS A 324 -15.67 -11.36 39.53
N GLY A 325 -14.92 -10.59 38.76
CA GLY A 325 -15.40 -9.47 37.94
C GLY A 325 -16.36 -9.91 36.84
N GLY A 326 -16.07 -11.03 36.18
CA GLY A 326 -16.95 -11.62 35.18
C GLY A 326 -16.36 -12.77 34.35
N ALA A 327 -15.02 -12.94 34.31
CA ALA A 327 -14.38 -13.92 33.44
C ALA A 327 -14.83 -15.37 33.73
N LYS A 328 -15.04 -16.15 32.66
CA LYS A 328 -15.52 -17.55 32.73
C LYS A 328 -14.50 -18.58 32.25
N LYS A 329 -13.34 -18.12 31.79
CA LYS A 329 -12.22 -18.91 31.26
C LYS A 329 -10.99 -18.73 32.15
N PRO A 330 -10.80 -19.54 33.21
CA PRO A 330 -9.67 -19.40 34.12
C PRO A 330 -8.31 -19.46 33.42
N GLU A 331 -8.19 -20.24 32.35
CA GLU A 331 -6.99 -20.35 31.53
C GLU A 331 -6.61 -19.01 30.86
N LEU A 332 -7.59 -18.32 30.25
CA LEU A 332 -7.38 -17.02 29.61
C LEU A 332 -7.23 -15.88 30.64
N ALA A 333 -8.03 -15.92 31.72
CA ALA A 333 -7.94 -14.95 32.80
C ALA A 333 -6.60 -15.01 33.55
N LYS A 334 -6.04 -16.22 33.74
CA LYS A 334 -4.72 -16.40 34.33
C LYS A 334 -3.63 -15.89 33.40
N LEU A 335 -3.67 -16.23 32.11
CA LEU A 335 -2.71 -15.73 31.11
C LEU A 335 -2.67 -14.19 31.06
N LEU A 336 -3.85 -13.55 31.03
CA LEU A 336 -4.00 -12.09 31.08
C LEU A 336 -3.29 -11.48 32.30
N CYS A 337 -3.45 -12.09 33.48
CA CYS A 337 -2.94 -11.57 34.74
C CYS A 337 -1.45 -11.88 34.97
N ASP A 338 -0.99 -13.10 34.62
CA ASP A 338 0.41 -13.53 34.72
C ASP A 338 1.33 -12.64 33.89
N ASN A 339 0.98 -12.39 32.62
CA ASN A 339 1.80 -11.58 31.71
C ASN A 339 1.74 -10.08 32.04
N SER A 340 0.73 -9.64 32.80
CA SER A 340 0.40 -8.22 32.96
C SER A 340 1.54 -7.33 33.47
N ALA A 341 2.41 -7.84 34.35
CA ALA A 341 3.56 -7.08 34.82
C ALA A 341 4.64 -6.93 33.74
N ALA A 342 4.98 -8.02 33.04
CA ALA A 342 5.99 -8.02 31.99
C ALA A 342 5.56 -7.17 30.79
N ASP A 343 4.28 -7.14 30.48
CA ASP A 343 3.73 -6.37 29.35
C ASP A 343 3.58 -4.88 29.66
N VAL A 344 3.25 -4.50 30.90
CA VAL A 344 3.31 -3.11 31.35
C VAL A 344 4.76 -2.61 31.43
N ASP A 345 5.69 -3.42 31.96
CA ASP A 345 7.12 -3.06 31.99
C ASP A 345 7.71 -2.97 30.55
N TRP A 346 7.29 -3.82 29.60
CA TRP A 346 7.65 -3.75 28.18
C TRP A 346 7.22 -2.44 27.52
N LEU A 347 5.99 -1.97 27.80
CA LEU A 347 5.52 -0.66 27.34
C LEU A 347 6.44 0.48 27.83
N VAL A 348 6.83 0.45 29.10
CA VAL A 348 7.76 1.44 29.67
C VAL A 348 9.14 1.36 29.00
N GLU A 349 9.72 0.17 28.87
CA GLU A 349 11.12 -0.01 28.49
C GLU A 349 11.40 0.08 26.99
N LYS A 350 10.51 -0.46 26.15
CA LYS A 350 10.69 -0.47 24.68
C LYS A 350 10.19 0.82 24.03
N PHE A 351 9.14 1.44 24.56
CA PHE A 351 8.50 2.62 23.97
C PHE A 351 8.71 3.91 24.77
N ASN A 352 9.46 3.85 25.89
CA ASN A 352 9.80 4.98 26.77
C ASN A 352 8.56 5.72 27.32
N LEU A 353 7.60 4.95 27.84
CA LEU A 353 6.29 5.44 28.29
C LEU A 353 6.22 5.74 29.80
N ASP A 354 5.66 6.89 30.19
CA ASP A 354 5.28 7.16 31.59
C ASP A 354 4.02 6.38 31.98
N LEU A 355 4.21 5.35 32.81
CA LEU A 355 3.14 4.58 33.47
C LEU A 355 3.29 4.61 35.00
N SER A 356 3.82 5.71 35.53
CA SER A 356 4.23 5.88 36.94
C SER A 356 3.11 6.18 37.94
N LEU A 357 1.91 6.57 37.48
CA LEU A 357 0.74 6.75 38.35
C LEU A 357 -0.10 5.46 38.37
N VAL A 358 -0.62 5.10 39.54
CA VAL A 358 -1.40 3.87 39.75
C VAL A 358 -2.67 4.20 40.51
N ALA A 359 -3.81 3.88 39.92
CA ALA A 359 -5.13 4.07 40.51
C ALA A 359 -5.82 2.73 40.83
N ARG A 360 -6.80 2.75 41.74
CA ARG A 360 -7.77 1.67 41.92
C ARG A 360 -9.05 2.01 41.14
N LEU A 361 -9.44 1.15 40.21
CA LEU A 361 -10.71 1.26 39.48
C LEU A 361 -11.79 0.34 40.06
N GLY A 362 -13.00 0.43 39.49
CA GLY A 362 -14.12 -0.39 39.90
C GLY A 362 -13.84 -1.87 39.73
N GLY A 363 -14.14 -2.63 40.78
CA GLY A 363 -14.00 -4.08 40.79
C GLY A 363 -12.64 -4.66 41.20
N HIS A 364 -11.63 -3.84 41.49
CA HIS A 364 -10.29 -4.29 41.88
C HIS A 364 -10.02 -4.21 43.39
N SER A 365 -9.36 -5.23 43.95
CA SER A 365 -8.88 -5.26 45.34
C SER A 365 -7.66 -4.36 45.56
N GLN A 366 -6.72 -4.30 44.61
CA GLN A 366 -5.52 -3.46 44.69
C GLN A 366 -5.52 -2.32 43.66
N PRO A 367 -4.81 -1.20 43.94
CA PRO A 367 -4.50 -0.21 42.91
C PRO A 367 -3.53 -0.82 41.89
N ARG A 368 -3.99 -0.93 40.64
CA ARG A 368 -3.22 -1.59 39.57
C ARG A 368 -3.40 -0.99 38.19
N THR A 369 -4.16 0.10 38.07
CA THR A 369 -4.39 0.77 36.79
C THR A 369 -3.34 1.86 36.59
N HIS A 370 -2.38 1.55 35.73
CA HIS A 370 -1.25 2.38 35.34
C HIS A 370 -1.64 3.46 34.34
N ARG A 371 -1.14 4.69 34.55
CA ARG A 371 -1.26 5.84 33.64
C ARG A 371 -0.06 6.78 33.79
N GLY A 372 0.14 7.63 32.78
CA GLY A 372 1.06 8.76 32.88
C GLY A 372 0.45 9.96 33.61
N LYS A 373 1.26 10.99 33.85
CA LYS A 373 0.84 12.26 34.45
C LYS A 373 -0.04 13.11 33.53
N GLU A 374 0.19 13.02 32.22
CA GLU A 374 -0.44 13.85 31.19
C GLU A 374 -0.96 12.97 30.03
N ARG A 375 -1.92 13.51 29.26
CA ARG A 375 -2.61 12.87 28.13
C ARG A 375 -3.47 11.65 28.53
N PHE A 376 -4.31 11.17 27.61
CA PHE A 376 -5.05 9.93 27.83
C PHE A 376 -4.14 8.71 27.63
N PRO A 377 -4.06 7.77 28.59
CA PRO A 377 -3.11 6.66 28.54
C PRO A 377 -3.32 5.75 27.32
N GLY A 378 -4.56 5.55 26.86
CA GLY A 378 -4.84 4.80 25.65
C GLY A 378 -4.26 5.44 24.39
N MET A 379 -4.31 6.78 24.28
CA MET A 379 -3.67 7.53 23.19
C MET A 379 -2.15 7.41 23.28
N THR A 380 -1.57 7.74 24.43
CA THR A 380 -0.13 7.73 24.69
C THR A 380 0.50 6.37 24.36
N ILE A 381 -0.09 5.27 24.85
CA ILE A 381 0.39 3.91 24.58
C ILE A 381 0.25 3.57 23.09
N THR A 382 -0.94 3.76 22.51
CA THR A 382 -1.21 3.32 21.12
C THR A 382 -0.37 4.10 20.11
N TYR A 383 -0.18 5.42 20.31
CA TYR A 383 0.61 6.25 19.40
C TYR A 383 2.10 5.92 19.46
N ALA A 384 2.66 5.59 20.62
CA ALA A 384 4.05 5.16 20.70
C ALA A 384 4.28 3.84 19.93
N LEU A 385 3.35 2.89 20.01
CA LEU A 385 3.46 1.64 19.22
C LEU A 385 3.25 1.87 17.71
N ILE A 386 2.40 2.83 17.32
CA ILE A 386 2.27 3.27 15.91
C ILE A 386 3.58 3.87 15.43
N GLN A 387 4.14 4.85 16.16
CA GLN A 387 5.40 5.52 15.80
C GLN A 387 6.58 4.55 15.70
N MET A 388 6.66 3.56 16.58
CA MET A 388 7.69 2.53 16.49
C MET A 388 7.56 1.72 15.21
N LEU A 389 6.34 1.26 14.88
CA LEU A 389 6.10 0.50 13.66
C LEU A 389 6.29 1.34 12.38
N GLU A 390 5.95 2.64 12.43
CA GLU A 390 6.29 3.61 11.38
C GLU A 390 7.80 3.73 11.21
N LYS A 391 8.58 3.91 12.29
CA LYS A 391 10.04 3.94 12.22
C LYS A 391 10.64 2.64 11.67
N VAL A 392 10.09 1.48 12.04
CA VAL A 392 10.49 0.19 11.45
C VAL A 392 10.22 0.17 9.95
N ALA A 393 9.06 0.61 9.50
CA ALA A 393 8.69 0.67 8.07
C ALA A 393 9.48 1.74 7.27
N GLU A 394 9.93 2.81 7.92
CA GLU A 394 10.78 3.85 7.30
C GLU A 394 12.27 3.44 7.22
N LYS A 395 12.72 2.52 8.07
CA LYS A 395 14.13 2.08 8.17
C LYS A 395 14.41 0.70 7.61
N THR A 396 13.40 -0.17 7.51
CA THR A 396 13.54 -1.59 7.17
C THR A 396 12.39 -2.06 6.28
N ASP A 397 12.54 -3.25 5.70
CA ASP A 397 11.47 -3.97 4.98
C ASP A 397 10.70 -4.96 5.88
N LEU A 398 10.82 -4.84 7.21
CA LEU A 398 10.17 -5.69 8.20
C LEU A 398 8.72 -5.29 8.50
N ALA A 399 8.31 -4.06 8.17
CA ALA A 399 6.94 -3.59 8.40
C ALA A 399 6.38 -2.83 7.19
N ARG A 400 5.10 -3.05 6.89
CA ARG A 400 4.29 -2.25 5.96
C ARG A 400 2.95 -1.94 6.59
N ILE A 401 2.56 -0.67 6.62
CA ILE A 401 1.27 -0.21 7.16
C ILE A 401 0.40 0.31 6.02
N ILE A 402 -0.84 -0.15 5.93
CA ILE A 402 -1.78 0.20 4.87
C ILE A 402 -3.12 0.63 5.49
N THR A 403 -3.36 1.94 5.50
CA THR A 403 -4.67 2.53 5.84
C THR A 403 -5.59 2.59 4.62
N LYS A 404 -6.89 2.85 4.87
CA LYS A 404 -7.99 2.72 3.89
C LYS A 404 -8.03 1.34 3.21
N ALA A 405 -7.65 0.29 3.94
CA ALA A 405 -7.56 -1.10 3.51
C ALA A 405 -8.59 -1.95 4.24
N LYS A 406 -9.80 -2.06 3.67
CA LYS A 406 -10.89 -2.82 4.29
C LYS A 406 -10.74 -4.30 3.95
N VAL A 407 -10.19 -5.09 4.89
CA VAL A 407 -10.22 -6.56 4.80
C VAL A 407 -11.67 -7.03 4.89
N PHE A 408 -12.10 -7.85 3.92
CA PHE A 408 -13.49 -8.34 3.84
C PHE A 408 -13.60 -9.85 3.63
N LYS A 409 -12.48 -10.56 3.38
CA LYS A 409 -12.45 -12.00 3.20
C LYS A 409 -11.13 -12.59 3.71
N LEU A 410 -11.21 -13.70 4.43
CA LEU A 410 -10.05 -14.55 4.73
C LEU A 410 -9.84 -15.59 3.62
N VAL A 411 -8.58 -15.89 3.33
CA VAL A 411 -8.17 -16.88 2.32
C VAL A 411 -7.77 -18.15 3.07
N THR A 412 -8.26 -19.30 2.62
CA THR A 412 -7.98 -20.59 3.25
C THR A 412 -7.40 -21.58 2.26
N ASP A 413 -6.50 -22.43 2.75
CA ASP A 413 -6.09 -23.67 2.09
C ASP A 413 -6.38 -24.86 3.02
N GLY A 414 -7.18 -25.80 2.56
CA GLY A 414 -7.79 -26.83 3.39
C GLY A 414 -8.39 -26.25 4.69
N PRO A 415 -7.92 -26.68 5.88
CA PRO A 415 -8.38 -26.16 7.17
C PRO A 415 -7.62 -24.90 7.66
N ALA A 416 -6.57 -24.45 6.96
CA ALA A 416 -5.71 -23.36 7.40
C ALA A 416 -6.15 -22.00 6.83
N CYS A 417 -5.99 -20.93 7.61
CA CYS A 417 -6.05 -19.56 7.12
C CYS A 417 -4.67 -19.17 6.58
N VAL A 418 -4.62 -18.76 5.31
CA VAL A 418 -3.38 -18.52 4.56
C VAL A 418 -3.25 -17.10 4.02
N GLY A 419 -4.20 -16.21 4.35
CA GLY A 419 -4.13 -14.83 3.92
C GLY A 419 -5.46 -14.09 4.04
N CYS A 420 -5.53 -12.92 3.42
CA CYS A 420 -6.76 -12.14 3.34
C CYS A 420 -6.87 -11.34 2.04
N VAL A 421 -8.09 -10.93 1.71
CA VAL A 421 -8.40 -10.01 0.61
C VAL A 421 -8.93 -8.71 1.21
N TYR A 422 -8.38 -7.58 0.75
CA TYR A 422 -8.78 -6.24 1.18
C TYR A 422 -9.10 -5.34 0.00
N GLU A 423 -10.06 -4.45 0.20
CA GLU A 423 -10.39 -3.37 -0.73
C GLU A 423 -9.63 -2.10 -0.35
N LYS A 424 -9.02 -1.43 -1.33
CA LYS A 424 -8.46 -0.09 -1.20
C LYS A 424 -8.65 0.68 -2.51
N GLY A 425 -9.22 1.88 -2.43
CA GLY A 425 -9.46 2.73 -3.62
C GLY A 425 -10.33 2.07 -4.70
N GLY A 426 -11.29 1.23 -4.31
CA GLY A 426 -12.15 0.48 -5.24
C GLY A 426 -11.45 -0.70 -5.95
N GLN A 427 -10.24 -1.07 -5.55
CA GLN A 427 -9.51 -2.24 -6.06
C GLN A 427 -9.30 -3.28 -4.95
N ASN A 428 -9.35 -4.56 -5.33
CA ASN A 428 -9.10 -5.68 -4.44
C ASN A 428 -7.64 -6.13 -4.51
N PHE A 429 -7.03 -6.27 -3.35
CA PHE A 429 -5.66 -6.73 -3.14
C PHE A 429 -5.67 -7.96 -2.23
N GLN A 430 -4.61 -8.76 -2.28
CA GLN A 430 -4.48 -9.99 -1.51
C GLN A 430 -3.11 -10.04 -0.84
N GLU A 431 -3.09 -10.40 0.45
CA GLU A 431 -1.87 -10.69 1.20
C GLU A 431 -1.88 -12.16 1.62
N PHE A 432 -0.70 -12.77 1.71
CA PHE A 432 -0.49 -14.13 2.20
C PHE A 432 0.36 -14.15 3.47
N GLY A 433 0.09 -15.12 4.33
CA GLY A 433 0.69 -15.29 5.66
C GLY A 433 -0.35 -15.68 6.72
N PRO A 434 0.09 -16.06 7.95
CA PRO A 434 -0.82 -16.18 9.08
C PRO A 434 -1.51 -14.84 9.37
N VAL A 435 -2.80 -14.88 9.71
CA VAL A 435 -3.64 -13.71 9.94
C VAL A 435 -3.94 -13.55 11.42
N ILE A 436 -3.60 -12.38 11.96
CA ILE A 436 -3.96 -11.92 13.31
C ILE A 436 -5.10 -10.90 13.18
N LEU A 437 -6.30 -11.29 13.59
CA LEU A 437 -7.45 -10.40 13.67
C LEU A 437 -7.34 -9.52 14.92
N ALA A 438 -7.37 -8.21 14.74
CA ALA A 438 -7.31 -7.19 15.80
C ALA A 438 -8.32 -6.05 15.55
N SER A 439 -9.46 -6.37 14.92
CA SER A 439 -10.42 -5.41 14.37
C SER A 439 -11.29 -4.66 15.40
N GLY A 440 -11.16 -4.98 16.69
CA GLY A 440 -12.08 -4.54 17.74
C GLY A 440 -13.44 -5.25 17.71
N GLY A 441 -14.35 -4.81 18.57
CA GLY A 441 -15.69 -5.38 18.75
C GLY A 441 -16.74 -4.91 17.74
N PHE A 442 -18.01 -4.92 18.17
CA PHE A 442 -19.19 -4.61 17.36
C PHE A 442 -20.13 -3.55 17.98
N GLY A 443 -19.64 -2.80 18.97
CA GLY A 443 -20.44 -1.89 19.80
C GLY A 443 -20.88 -0.57 19.14
N ALA A 444 -20.64 -0.38 17.84
CA ALA A 444 -21.12 0.76 17.06
C ALA A 444 -22.04 0.38 15.87
N ASP A 445 -22.24 -0.91 15.61
CA ASP A 445 -23.05 -1.37 14.48
C ASP A 445 -24.53 -1.44 14.86
N PHE A 446 -25.28 -0.37 14.56
CA PHE A 446 -26.73 -0.26 14.81
C PHE A 446 -27.59 -0.71 13.62
N THR A 447 -27.00 -1.35 12.61
CA THR A 447 -27.76 -1.96 11.50
C THR A 447 -28.59 -3.15 11.98
N GLN A 448 -29.61 -3.56 11.21
CA GLN A 448 -30.51 -4.65 11.60
C GLN A 448 -29.87 -6.04 11.48
N ASP A 449 -28.86 -6.18 10.63
CA ASP A 449 -28.04 -7.38 10.43
C ASP A 449 -26.78 -7.41 11.32
N SER A 450 -26.63 -6.45 12.24
CA SER A 450 -25.48 -6.39 13.12
C SER A 450 -25.46 -7.48 14.20
N LEU A 451 -24.25 -7.77 14.71
CA LEU A 451 -24.10 -8.61 15.90
C LEU A 451 -24.80 -8.00 17.12
N LEU A 452 -24.82 -6.66 17.25
CA LEU A 452 -25.51 -5.98 18.34
C LEU A 452 -27.03 -6.20 18.26
N ALA A 453 -27.63 -6.06 17.07
CA ALA A 453 -29.05 -6.30 16.85
C ALA A 453 -29.43 -7.78 17.02
N LYS A 454 -28.57 -8.69 16.58
CA LYS A 454 -28.77 -10.15 16.70
C LYS A 454 -28.73 -10.65 18.16
N TYR A 455 -27.77 -10.17 18.96
CA TYR A 455 -27.52 -10.72 20.30
C TYR A 455 -28.05 -9.83 21.43
N ARG A 456 -28.13 -8.51 21.25
CA ARG A 456 -28.57 -7.52 22.26
C ARG A 456 -29.44 -6.41 21.67
N PRO A 457 -30.59 -6.75 21.04
CA PRO A 457 -31.52 -5.76 20.48
C PRO A 457 -32.06 -4.80 21.55
N ASP A 458 -32.11 -5.23 22.82
CA ASP A 458 -32.46 -4.40 23.97
C ASP A 458 -31.55 -3.18 24.15
N LEU A 459 -30.28 -3.25 23.71
CA LEU A 459 -29.32 -2.16 23.85
C LEU A 459 -29.34 -1.16 22.69
N LEU A 460 -29.98 -1.46 21.56
CA LEU A 460 -29.92 -0.61 20.34
C LEU A 460 -30.36 0.84 20.57
N HIS A 461 -31.22 1.08 21.57
CA HIS A 461 -31.67 2.43 21.95
C HIS A 461 -30.56 3.27 22.62
N LEU A 462 -29.57 2.65 23.26
CA LEU A 462 -28.52 3.36 24.01
C LEU A 462 -27.51 4.07 23.09
N PRO A 463 -26.90 5.18 23.53
CA PRO A 463 -25.70 5.73 22.91
C PRO A 463 -24.48 4.83 23.12
N THR A 464 -23.42 5.03 22.33
CA THR A 464 -22.15 4.28 22.41
C THR A 464 -20.96 5.19 22.64
N THR A 465 -19.86 4.66 23.19
CA THR A 465 -18.55 5.35 23.23
C THR A 465 -17.61 4.91 22.11
N ASN A 466 -18.04 3.95 21.29
CA ASN A 466 -17.26 3.39 20.21
C ASN A 466 -17.16 4.38 19.04
N GLY A 467 -16.07 4.30 18.25
CA GLY A 467 -16.08 4.88 16.90
C GLY A 467 -16.87 4.00 15.93
N GLU A 468 -17.34 4.62 14.84
CA GLU A 468 -18.18 3.99 13.81
C GLU A 468 -17.50 2.80 13.12
N HIS A 469 -16.17 2.69 13.22
CA HIS A 469 -15.40 1.54 12.76
C HIS A 469 -15.65 0.24 13.56
N CYS A 470 -16.27 0.29 14.74
CA CYS A 470 -16.46 -0.86 15.64
C CYS A 470 -17.67 -1.74 15.23
N THR A 471 -17.52 -2.49 14.14
CA THR A 471 -18.62 -3.18 13.42
C THR A 471 -18.58 -4.70 13.40
N GLY A 472 -17.64 -5.32 14.12
CA GLY A 472 -17.54 -6.78 14.22
C GLY A 472 -17.05 -7.49 12.97
N ASP A 473 -16.44 -6.78 12.01
CA ASP A 473 -16.02 -7.32 10.71
C ASP A 473 -15.11 -8.55 10.86
N GLY A 474 -14.14 -8.52 11.77
CA GLY A 474 -13.24 -9.64 12.05
C GLY A 474 -13.96 -10.87 12.62
N ILE A 475 -14.97 -10.69 13.47
CA ILE A 475 -15.80 -11.77 14.00
C ILE A 475 -16.59 -12.41 12.85
N LYS A 476 -17.28 -11.60 12.04
CA LYS A 476 -18.04 -12.04 10.87
C LYS A 476 -17.16 -12.82 9.87
N MET A 477 -15.92 -12.36 9.65
CA MET A 477 -14.93 -13.06 8.79
C MET A 477 -14.42 -14.37 9.39
N GLY A 478 -14.16 -14.43 10.69
CA GLY A 478 -13.76 -15.67 11.37
C GLY A 478 -14.86 -16.73 11.35
N GLU A 479 -16.11 -16.34 11.67
CA GLU A 479 -17.27 -17.24 11.58
C GLU A 479 -17.44 -17.80 10.15
N ALA A 480 -17.21 -16.98 9.12
CA ALA A 480 -17.33 -17.38 7.72
C ALA A 480 -16.34 -18.49 7.29
N ILE A 481 -15.21 -18.65 7.98
CA ILE A 481 -14.26 -19.77 7.77
C ILE A 481 -14.33 -20.85 8.87
N GLY A 482 -15.39 -20.82 9.69
CA GLY A 482 -15.69 -21.86 10.68
C GLY A 482 -15.02 -21.69 12.05
N ALA A 483 -14.50 -20.50 12.37
CA ALA A 483 -14.11 -20.16 13.74
C ALA A 483 -15.34 -20.10 14.64
N LYS A 484 -15.21 -20.56 15.89
CA LYS A 484 -16.26 -20.43 16.90
C LYS A 484 -16.27 -19.04 17.50
N THR A 485 -17.46 -18.60 17.86
CA THR A 485 -17.68 -17.45 18.72
C THR A 485 -18.13 -17.88 20.11
N ILE A 486 -17.90 -17.01 21.10
CA ILE A 486 -18.30 -17.18 22.49
C ILE A 486 -18.76 -15.84 23.06
N ASP A 487 -19.66 -15.87 24.05
CA ASP A 487 -20.06 -14.72 24.87
C ASP A 487 -20.67 -13.51 24.11
N LEU A 488 -21.16 -13.66 22.87
CA LEU A 488 -21.64 -12.54 22.03
C LEU A 488 -22.85 -11.78 22.61
N GLU A 489 -23.61 -12.38 23.53
CA GLU A 489 -24.66 -11.73 24.30
C GLU A 489 -24.11 -10.75 25.38
N TRP A 490 -22.84 -10.90 25.77
CA TRP A 490 -22.20 -10.11 26.80
C TRP A 490 -21.62 -8.81 26.22
N VAL A 491 -22.51 -7.84 26.05
CA VAL A 491 -22.17 -6.43 25.75
C VAL A 491 -22.28 -5.61 27.03
N GLN A 492 -21.18 -4.95 27.41
CA GLN A 492 -21.09 -4.10 28.60
C GLN A 492 -21.56 -2.67 28.31
N VAL A 493 -22.46 -2.21 29.18
CA VAL A 493 -22.85 -0.81 29.30
C VAL A 493 -21.97 -0.14 30.36
N HIS A 494 -21.39 1.01 30.04
CA HIS A 494 -20.64 1.84 30.99
C HIS A 494 -21.57 2.87 31.65
N PRO A 495 -21.45 3.13 32.97
CA PRO A 495 -22.34 4.07 33.66
C PRO A 495 -22.06 5.54 33.34
N THR A 496 -20.85 5.90 32.94
CA THR A 496 -20.40 7.30 32.83
C THR A 496 -20.10 7.73 31.39
N GLY A 497 -21.08 7.63 30.49
CA GLY A 497 -21.04 8.34 29.21
C GLY A 497 -21.37 9.81 29.41
N LEU A 498 -20.52 10.72 28.97
CA LEU A 498 -20.65 12.16 29.16
C LEU A 498 -21.76 12.74 28.28
N VAL A 499 -22.68 13.47 28.89
CA VAL A 499 -23.76 14.18 28.20
C VAL A 499 -23.31 15.62 27.95
N LYS A 500 -23.19 16.00 26.67
CA LYS A 500 -22.99 17.40 26.27
C LYS A 500 -24.35 18.12 26.36
N PRO A 501 -24.54 19.20 27.14
CA PRO A 501 -25.88 19.76 27.38
C PRO A 501 -26.60 20.27 26.13
N ASP A 502 -25.86 20.76 25.13
CA ASP A 502 -26.36 21.24 23.84
C ASP A 502 -26.53 20.14 22.77
N ASP A 503 -26.05 18.92 23.04
CA ASP A 503 -26.23 17.73 22.21
C ASP A 503 -26.46 16.50 23.10
N ALA A 504 -27.55 16.56 23.89
CA ALA A 504 -27.84 15.58 24.92
C ALA A 504 -28.14 14.18 24.33
N ASP A 505 -28.67 14.12 23.11
CA ASP A 505 -29.09 12.91 22.42
C ASP A 505 -28.02 12.31 21.48
N ALA A 506 -26.82 12.93 21.39
CA ALA A 506 -25.69 12.43 20.59
C ALA A 506 -25.51 10.90 20.70
N LYS A 507 -25.59 10.18 19.58
CA LYS A 507 -25.51 8.71 19.54
C LYS A 507 -24.12 8.21 19.94
N ILE A 508 -23.08 8.98 19.65
CA ILE A 508 -21.71 8.75 20.10
C ILE A 508 -21.42 9.74 21.24
N LYS A 509 -20.94 9.25 22.39
CA LYS A 509 -20.62 10.07 23.56
C LYS A 509 -19.19 9.86 24.03
N PHE A 510 -18.59 10.92 24.58
CA PHE A 510 -17.29 10.81 25.26
C PHE A 510 -17.41 9.98 26.54
N LEU A 511 -16.37 9.21 26.86
CA LEU A 511 -16.33 8.39 28.07
C LEU A 511 -15.73 9.19 29.24
N ALA A 512 -16.50 9.40 30.33
CA ALA A 512 -15.91 9.88 31.57
C ALA A 512 -15.03 8.76 32.14
N ALA A 513 -13.75 9.06 32.36
CA ALA A 513 -12.79 8.09 32.88
C ALA A 513 -13.28 7.47 34.20
N GLU A 514 -13.22 6.15 34.31
CA GLU A 514 -13.50 5.45 35.56
C GLU A 514 -12.53 5.88 36.68
N ALA A 515 -11.34 6.34 36.30
CA ALA A 515 -10.38 6.96 37.20
C ALA A 515 -10.97 8.18 37.96
N LEU A 516 -11.94 8.92 37.41
CA LEU A 516 -12.63 10.00 38.14
C LEU A 516 -13.35 9.49 39.39
N ARG A 517 -13.96 8.30 39.32
CA ARG A 517 -14.57 7.61 40.47
C ARG A 517 -13.50 6.99 41.37
N GLY A 518 -12.45 6.45 40.75
CA GLY A 518 -11.27 5.92 41.44
C GLY A 518 -10.58 6.92 42.38
N VAL A 519 -10.46 8.18 41.95
CA VAL A 519 -9.86 9.26 42.76
C VAL A 519 -10.84 9.95 43.73
N GLY A 520 -12.03 9.39 43.96
CA GLY A 520 -12.98 9.89 44.97
C GLY A 520 -14.26 10.55 44.44
N GLY A 521 -14.45 10.63 43.12
CA GLY A 521 -15.68 11.16 42.53
C GLY A 521 -16.92 10.33 42.89
N ILE A 522 -17.97 11.00 43.35
CA ILE A 522 -19.26 10.38 43.71
C ILE A 522 -20.30 10.56 42.60
N ILE A 523 -21.33 9.70 42.58
CA ILE A 523 -22.46 9.85 41.66
C ILE A 523 -23.71 10.28 42.43
N LEU A 524 -24.29 11.41 42.04
CA LEU A 524 -25.56 11.92 42.54
C LEU A 524 -26.67 11.72 41.51
N ASN A 525 -27.88 11.45 41.97
CA ASN A 525 -29.09 11.44 41.13
C ASN A 525 -29.72 12.84 40.99
N ALA A 526 -30.88 12.93 40.35
CA ALA A 526 -31.64 14.18 40.21
C ALA A 526 -31.93 14.86 41.55
N GLU A 527 -32.23 14.08 42.60
CA GLU A 527 -32.50 14.57 43.95
C GLU A 527 -31.24 14.89 44.78
N GLY A 528 -30.04 14.85 44.19
CA GLY A 528 -28.79 15.18 44.89
C GLY A 528 -28.27 14.11 45.86
N LYS A 529 -28.77 12.88 45.78
CA LYS A 529 -28.41 11.77 46.66
C LYS A 529 -27.49 10.76 45.98
N ARG A 530 -26.56 10.18 46.76
CA ARG A 530 -25.85 8.94 46.38
C ARG A 530 -26.85 7.79 46.30
N PHE A 531 -26.63 6.85 45.38
CA PHE A 531 -27.51 5.68 45.18
C PHE A 531 -26.78 4.38 44.82
N CYS A 532 -25.44 4.39 44.74
CA CYS A 532 -24.64 3.22 44.40
C CYS A 532 -23.23 3.31 44.99
N ASN A 533 -22.62 2.15 45.26
CA ASN A 533 -21.16 2.06 45.39
C ASN A 533 -20.51 2.39 44.04
N GLU A 534 -19.87 3.56 43.94
CA GLU A 534 -19.30 4.10 42.69
C GLU A 534 -18.09 3.31 42.17
N LEU A 535 -17.53 2.39 42.97
CA LEU A 535 -16.46 1.45 42.61
C LEU A 535 -16.96 0.00 42.46
N GLY A 536 -18.28 -0.20 42.44
CA GLY A 536 -18.87 -1.48 42.07
C GLY A 536 -18.66 -1.83 40.59
N ARG A 537 -19.05 -3.05 40.20
CA ARG A 537 -19.00 -3.51 38.81
C ARG A 537 -19.93 -2.66 37.91
N ARG A 538 -19.62 -2.57 36.61
CA ARG A 538 -20.31 -1.66 35.68
C ARG A 538 -21.77 -2.05 35.43
N ASP A 539 -22.05 -3.34 35.38
CA ASP A 539 -23.41 -3.91 35.34
C ASP A 539 -24.23 -3.56 36.60
N TYR A 540 -23.61 -3.55 37.77
CA TYR A 540 -24.23 -3.09 39.01
C TYR A 540 -24.51 -1.58 38.98
N VAL A 541 -23.52 -0.73 38.67
CA VAL A 541 -23.70 0.73 38.70
C VAL A 541 -24.76 1.17 37.67
N THR A 542 -24.73 0.63 36.46
CA THR A 542 -25.79 0.87 35.44
C THR A 542 -27.15 0.32 35.89
N GLY A 543 -27.17 -0.85 36.54
CA GLY A 543 -28.37 -1.45 37.14
C GLY A 543 -29.00 -0.60 38.26
N GLU A 544 -28.21 0.14 39.03
CA GLU A 544 -28.75 1.11 40.00
C GLU A 544 -29.18 2.43 39.34
N MET A 545 -28.49 2.87 38.27
CA MET A 545 -28.94 4.02 37.48
C MET A 545 -30.34 3.78 36.89
N TRP A 546 -30.63 2.60 36.34
CA TRP A 546 -31.97 2.27 35.82
C TRP A 546 -33.09 2.23 36.86
N LYS A 547 -32.77 2.22 38.16
CA LYS A 547 -33.74 2.29 39.28
C LYS A 547 -33.87 3.70 39.86
N SER A 548 -32.96 4.59 39.50
CA SER A 548 -32.82 5.95 40.01
C SER A 548 -33.23 6.96 38.94
N LYS A 549 -33.34 8.24 39.31
CA LYS A 549 -33.84 9.29 38.42
C LYS A 549 -32.71 10.11 37.80
N PRO A 550 -32.64 10.23 36.46
CA PRO A 550 -31.76 11.17 35.78
C PRO A 550 -32.29 12.62 35.93
N PRO A 551 -31.43 13.65 35.73
CA PRO A 551 -30.04 13.58 35.30
C PRO A 551 -29.09 13.11 36.41
N PHE A 552 -28.22 12.17 36.07
CA PHE A 552 -27.15 11.70 36.95
C PHE A 552 -25.92 12.60 36.81
N ARG A 553 -25.25 12.88 37.92
CA ARG A 553 -24.08 13.77 37.97
C ARG A 553 -22.90 13.07 38.63
N LEU A 554 -21.76 13.06 37.93
CA LEU A 554 -20.47 12.66 38.49
C LEU A 554 -19.79 13.91 39.08
N CYS A 555 -19.62 13.94 40.39
CA CYS A 555 -19.10 15.10 41.13
C CYS A 555 -17.73 14.80 41.74
N LEU A 556 -16.74 15.63 41.45
CA LEU A 556 -15.41 15.60 42.07
C LEU A 556 -15.25 16.85 42.94
N ASN A 557 -14.93 16.65 44.22
CA ASN A 557 -14.47 17.72 45.13
C ASN A 557 -13.05 18.18 44.75
N LYS A 558 -12.53 19.19 45.46
CA LYS A 558 -11.21 19.76 45.16
C LYS A 558 -10.10 18.69 45.17
N ALA A 559 -9.95 17.94 46.26
CA ALA A 559 -8.89 16.94 46.41
C ALA A 559 -8.94 15.86 45.31
N ALA A 560 -10.14 15.37 44.98
CA ALA A 560 -10.34 14.42 43.88
C ALA A 560 -10.00 15.04 42.51
N SER A 561 -10.36 16.31 42.30
CA SER A 561 -10.10 17.03 41.05
C SER A 561 -8.63 17.41 40.86
N ASP A 562 -7.89 17.72 41.93
CA ASP A 562 -6.46 18.07 41.88
C ASP A 562 -5.61 16.89 41.36
N GLU A 563 -5.91 15.66 41.81
CA GLU A 563 -5.18 14.43 41.43
C GLU A 563 -5.37 14.01 39.96
N ILE A 564 -6.41 14.54 39.32
CA ILE A 564 -6.79 14.21 37.94
C ILE A 564 -7.13 15.46 37.10
N ILE A 565 -6.53 16.60 37.47
CA ILE A 565 -6.90 17.93 36.97
C ILE A 565 -6.81 18.07 35.45
N TRP A 566 -5.92 17.31 34.80
CA TRP A 566 -5.81 17.27 33.34
C TRP A 566 -7.11 16.77 32.70
N HIS A 567 -7.71 15.69 33.20
CA HIS A 567 -9.01 15.19 32.73
C HIS A 567 -10.13 16.21 32.98
N CYS A 568 -10.16 16.82 34.16
CA CYS A 568 -11.17 17.83 34.51
C CYS A 568 -11.11 19.03 33.55
N LYS A 569 -9.91 19.56 33.27
CA LYS A 569 -9.68 20.62 32.28
C LYS A 569 -10.06 20.18 30.86
N HIS A 570 -9.66 18.99 30.44
CA HIS A 570 -9.97 18.43 29.11
C HIS A 570 -11.48 18.33 28.89
N TYR A 571 -12.23 17.77 29.85
CA TYR A 571 -13.69 17.64 29.75
C TYR A 571 -14.41 18.99 29.84
N THR A 572 -13.86 19.95 30.60
CA THR A 572 -14.40 21.32 30.69
C THR A 572 -14.22 22.07 29.37
N GLY A 573 -13.03 21.98 28.75
CA GLY A 573 -12.77 22.57 27.43
C GLY A 573 -13.62 21.99 26.29
N ARG A 574 -14.14 20.75 26.46
CA ARG A 574 -15.10 20.13 25.52
C ARG A 574 -16.58 20.44 25.83
N GLY A 575 -16.88 21.24 26.86
CA GLY A 575 -18.26 21.56 27.27
C GLY A 575 -19.05 20.39 27.86
N VAL A 576 -18.39 19.29 28.24
CA VAL A 576 -19.01 18.08 28.81
C VAL A 576 -18.83 17.95 30.32
N MET A 577 -18.14 18.92 30.93
CA MET A 577 -17.96 19.07 32.38
C MET A 577 -17.98 20.56 32.72
N LYS A 578 -18.44 20.90 33.92
CA LYS A 578 -18.53 22.28 34.43
C LYS A 578 -17.91 22.38 35.82
N SER A 579 -17.14 23.43 36.05
CA SER A 579 -16.64 23.79 37.38
C SER A 579 -17.63 24.70 38.12
N TYR A 580 -17.71 24.52 39.43
CA TYR A 580 -18.48 25.34 40.38
C TYR A 580 -17.52 25.88 41.42
N ALA A 581 -17.66 27.16 41.80
CA ALA A 581 -16.80 27.76 42.81
C ALA A 581 -17.12 27.23 44.22
N SER A 582 -18.33 26.72 44.44
CA SER A 582 -18.76 26.15 45.71
C SER A 582 -19.86 25.08 45.56
N GLY A 583 -20.06 24.24 46.58
CA GLY A 583 -21.20 23.32 46.63
C GLY A 583 -22.55 24.03 46.75
N GLU A 584 -22.59 25.29 47.22
CA GLU A 584 -23.80 26.13 47.22
C GLU A 584 -24.23 26.53 45.80
N GLU A 585 -23.29 26.84 44.90
CA GLU A 585 -23.57 27.05 43.48
C GLU A 585 -24.03 25.76 42.79
N LEU A 586 -23.41 24.63 43.12
CA LEU A 586 -23.81 23.31 42.60
C LEU A 586 -25.24 22.96 43.02
N ALA A 587 -25.58 23.12 44.30
CA ALA A 587 -26.94 22.87 44.81
C ALA A 587 -27.99 23.73 44.09
N LYS A 588 -27.66 25.01 43.84
CA LYS A 588 -28.50 25.95 43.09
C LYS A 588 -28.71 25.54 41.63
N ASP A 589 -27.66 25.10 40.93
CA ASP A 589 -27.75 24.59 39.55
C ASP A 589 -28.53 23.27 39.47
N MET A 590 -28.37 22.41 40.47
CA MET A 590 -29.11 21.15 40.60
C MET A 590 -30.59 21.35 40.96
N GLY A 591 -30.98 22.50 41.51
CA GLY A 591 -32.33 22.76 41.99
C GLY A 591 -32.67 22.02 43.30
N VAL A 592 -31.66 21.70 44.12
CA VAL A 592 -31.82 20.97 45.39
C VAL A 592 -31.35 21.81 46.59
N PRO A 593 -31.87 21.58 47.82
CA PRO A 593 -31.32 22.23 49.00
C PRO A 593 -29.86 21.80 49.25
N LEU A 594 -28.99 22.75 49.59
CA LEU A 594 -27.57 22.50 49.90
C LEU A 594 -27.39 21.38 50.93
N SER A 595 -28.24 21.35 51.96
CA SER A 595 -28.24 20.34 53.02
C SER A 595 -28.38 18.90 52.53
N VAL A 596 -28.95 18.67 51.33
CA VAL A 596 -29.02 17.32 50.74
C VAL A 596 -27.65 16.86 50.25
N ILE A 597 -26.87 17.77 49.65
CA ILE A 597 -25.51 17.47 49.18
C ILE A 597 -24.55 17.39 50.38
N GLU A 598 -24.70 18.27 51.36
CA GLU A 598 -23.96 18.20 52.64
C GLU A 598 -24.19 16.85 53.32
N GLN A 599 -25.44 16.38 53.46
CA GLN A 599 -25.76 15.07 54.04
C GLN A 599 -25.18 13.91 53.22
N ALA A 600 -25.28 13.94 51.88
CA ALA A 600 -24.74 12.89 51.02
C ALA A 600 -23.21 12.74 51.13
N HIS A 601 -22.50 13.85 51.40
CA HIS A 601 -21.07 13.84 51.72
C HIS A 601 -20.79 13.43 53.16
N GLU A 602 -21.60 13.85 54.14
CA GLU A 602 -21.42 13.48 55.54
C GLU A 602 -21.62 11.97 55.76
N ASP A 603 -22.66 11.37 55.18
CA ASP A 603 -22.90 9.92 55.25
C ASP A 603 -21.71 9.13 54.68
N HIS A 604 -21.17 9.60 53.55
CA HIS A 604 -20.01 9.02 52.88
C HIS A 604 -18.72 9.19 53.70
N TYR A 605 -18.54 10.34 54.37
CA TYR A 605 -17.42 10.61 55.28
C TYR A 605 -17.47 9.75 56.54
N GLN A 606 -18.64 9.62 57.16
CA GLN A 606 -18.83 8.77 58.35
C GLN A 606 -18.64 7.29 58.03
N ALA A 607 -19.08 6.82 56.86
CA ALA A 607 -18.80 5.47 56.39
C ALA A 607 -17.29 5.24 56.13
N ALA A 608 -16.60 6.23 55.56
CA ALA A 608 -15.15 6.20 55.39
C ALA A 608 -14.40 6.10 56.73
N LYS A 609 -14.77 6.94 57.71
CA LYS A 609 -14.14 6.94 59.05
C LYS A 609 -14.37 5.66 59.84
N LYS A 610 -15.56 5.07 59.76
CA LYS A 610 -15.81 3.74 60.35
C LYS A 610 -14.98 2.64 59.67
N THR A 611 -14.81 2.72 58.34
CA THR A 611 -13.99 1.77 57.58
C THR A 611 -12.49 1.94 57.88
N GLU A 612 -12.03 3.15 58.18
CA GLU A 612 -10.65 3.42 58.62
C GLU A 612 -10.35 2.81 59.99
N SER A 613 -11.31 2.85 60.93
CA SER A 613 -11.16 2.23 62.26
C SER A 613 -11.39 0.71 62.29
N ASP A 614 -12.34 0.22 61.50
CA ASP A 614 -12.73 -1.18 61.43
C ASP A 614 -13.13 -1.52 59.98
N PRO A 615 -12.18 -2.01 59.16
CA PRO A 615 -12.43 -2.24 57.75
C PRO A 615 -13.53 -3.28 57.46
N ASP A 616 -13.82 -4.21 58.37
CA ASP A 616 -14.67 -5.39 58.12
C ASP A 616 -15.82 -5.62 59.12
N GLY A 617 -15.98 -4.75 60.12
CA GLY A 617 -17.10 -4.79 61.07
C GLY A 617 -18.44 -4.27 60.57
N GLY A 618 -18.48 -3.63 59.40
CA GLY A 618 -19.70 -3.05 58.83
C GLY A 618 -20.85 -4.05 58.63
N SER A 619 -22.09 -3.56 58.56
CA SER A 619 -23.27 -4.43 58.45
C SER A 619 -23.53 -4.99 57.06
N TRP A 620 -22.96 -4.37 56.02
CA TRP A 620 -23.28 -4.67 54.62
C TRP A 620 -22.18 -5.49 53.94
N PRO A 621 -22.50 -6.39 52.98
CA PRO A 621 -21.48 -7.00 52.13
C PRO A 621 -20.66 -5.93 51.40
N ALA A 622 -19.38 -6.20 51.13
CA ALA A 622 -18.53 -5.34 50.30
C ALA A 622 -18.03 -6.04 49.04
N TYR A 623 -17.75 -5.24 48.02
CA TYR A 623 -17.08 -5.67 46.79
C TYR A 623 -15.67 -5.04 46.74
N PRO A 624 -14.60 -5.80 46.41
CA PRO A 624 -14.61 -7.20 45.97
C PRO A 624 -14.75 -8.22 47.11
N SER A 625 -14.55 -7.86 48.38
CA SER A 625 -14.67 -8.78 49.51
C SER A 625 -14.89 -8.05 50.84
N GLY A 626 -15.23 -8.83 51.87
CA GLY A 626 -15.40 -8.34 53.23
C GLY A 626 -16.76 -7.68 53.49
N LYS A 627 -16.80 -6.79 54.46
CA LYS A 627 -17.98 -5.95 54.76
C LYS A 627 -17.70 -4.46 54.56
N SER A 628 -18.76 -3.63 54.61
CA SER A 628 -18.73 -2.17 54.51
C SER A 628 -19.73 -1.51 55.47
N TRP A 629 -19.39 -0.28 55.88
CA TRP A 629 -20.22 0.64 56.64
C TRP A 629 -21.10 1.55 55.76
N ASP A 630 -20.84 1.62 54.46
CA ASP A 630 -21.68 2.31 53.46
C ASP A 630 -22.82 1.38 53.05
N GLU A 631 -24.03 1.92 52.92
CA GLU A 631 -25.23 1.12 52.69
C GLU A 631 -25.23 0.45 51.31
N ALA A 632 -25.59 -0.84 51.28
CA ALA A 632 -25.71 -1.59 50.05
C ALA A 632 -27.02 -1.27 49.31
N SER A 633 -26.95 -0.55 48.19
CA SER A 633 -28.07 -0.51 47.24
C SER A 633 -28.07 -1.72 46.30
N GLY A 634 -29.24 -2.15 45.84
CA GLY A 634 -29.38 -3.09 44.72
C GLY A 634 -29.43 -4.58 45.06
N LYS A 635 -29.77 -5.41 44.06
CA LYS A 635 -29.90 -6.88 44.22
C LYS A 635 -28.55 -7.59 44.39
N THR A 636 -27.47 -7.03 43.85
CA THR A 636 -26.09 -7.48 44.08
C THR A 636 -25.43 -6.67 45.20
N GLY A 637 -26.24 -6.20 46.16
CA GLY A 637 -25.93 -5.07 47.02
C GLY A 637 -24.65 -5.22 47.81
N SER A 638 -23.67 -4.39 47.48
CA SER A 638 -22.39 -4.32 48.16
C SER A 638 -22.00 -2.87 48.42
N GLY A 639 -21.86 -2.50 49.69
CA GLY A 639 -21.40 -1.19 50.13
C GLY A 639 -19.99 -0.88 49.64
N LYS A 640 -19.64 0.40 49.60
CA LYS A 640 -18.31 0.87 49.17
C LYS A 640 -17.22 0.40 50.15
N LYS A 641 -16.22 -0.33 49.64
CA LYS A 641 -15.10 -0.85 50.45
C LYS A 641 -13.93 0.12 50.55
N PHE A 642 -13.72 0.91 49.51
CA PHE A 642 -12.55 1.77 49.35
C PHE A 642 -12.95 3.23 49.18
N TYR A 643 -12.27 4.09 49.91
CA TYR A 643 -12.53 5.52 50.01
C TYR A 643 -11.23 6.26 49.68
N HIS A 644 -11.35 7.39 48.99
CA HIS A 644 -10.23 8.20 48.56
C HIS A 644 -10.71 9.64 48.37
N ASN A 645 -9.90 10.65 48.73
CA ASN A 645 -10.24 12.08 48.64
C ASN A 645 -11.66 12.42 49.17
N ILE A 646 -11.97 12.00 50.39
CA ILE A 646 -13.29 12.23 51.03
C ILE A 646 -13.26 13.53 51.85
N ILE A 647 -14.36 14.29 51.81
CA ILE A 647 -14.58 15.50 52.60
C ILE A 647 -15.81 15.33 53.51
N PRO A 648 -15.84 15.94 54.72
CA PRO A 648 -17.03 16.01 55.55
C PRO A 648 -18.10 16.89 54.91
N GLY A 649 -19.36 16.70 55.31
CA GLY A 649 -20.49 17.45 54.77
C GLY A 649 -20.37 18.96 55.01
N SER A 650 -19.80 19.36 56.15
CA SER A 650 -19.57 20.77 56.51
C SER A 650 -18.60 21.52 55.59
N ALA A 651 -17.77 20.81 54.81
CA ALA A 651 -16.88 21.44 53.84
C ALA A 651 -17.60 21.78 52.52
N VAL A 652 -18.65 21.04 52.15
CA VAL A 652 -19.33 21.12 50.84
C VAL A 652 -19.75 22.53 50.49
N LYS A 653 -20.26 23.31 51.47
CA LYS A 653 -20.73 24.68 51.23
C LYS A 653 -19.70 25.58 50.53
N SER A 654 -18.42 25.45 50.88
CA SER A 654 -17.33 26.30 50.36
C SER A 654 -16.38 25.57 49.40
N GLU A 655 -16.45 24.24 49.32
CA GLU A 655 -15.57 23.44 48.48
C GLU A 655 -15.90 23.61 46.98
N PRO A 656 -14.93 23.85 46.09
CA PRO A 656 -15.16 23.87 44.65
C PRO A 656 -15.37 22.45 44.09
N PHE A 657 -16.17 22.34 43.02
CA PHE A 657 -16.50 21.06 42.40
C PHE A 657 -16.32 21.07 40.88
N TYR A 658 -15.89 19.94 40.32
CA TYR A 658 -16.04 19.62 38.90
C TYR A 658 -17.16 18.60 38.73
N VAL A 659 -18.12 18.89 37.86
CA VAL A 659 -19.32 18.06 37.67
C VAL A 659 -19.61 17.82 36.20
N ALA A 660 -19.88 16.56 35.86
CA ALA A 660 -20.35 16.17 34.53
C ALA A 660 -21.71 15.47 34.62
N ILE A 661 -22.60 15.75 33.66
CA ILE A 661 -23.84 14.99 33.47
C ILE A 661 -23.48 13.69 32.77
N ILE A 662 -24.00 12.57 33.26
CA ILE A 662 -23.66 11.23 32.80
C ILE A 662 -24.89 10.37 32.47
N THR A 663 -24.73 9.42 31.55
CA THR A 663 -25.75 8.46 31.13
C THR A 663 -25.13 7.08 30.81
N PRO A 664 -25.88 5.97 30.93
CA PRO A 664 -25.41 4.66 30.48
C PRO A 664 -25.16 4.63 28.96
N VAL A 665 -24.05 4.00 28.55
CA VAL A 665 -23.60 3.91 27.14
C VAL A 665 -23.06 2.52 26.80
N ILE A 666 -23.35 1.99 25.62
CA ILE A 666 -22.67 0.81 25.07
C ILE A 666 -21.17 1.10 24.98
N HIS A 667 -20.34 0.20 25.49
CA HIS A 667 -18.92 0.48 25.67
C HIS A 667 -17.98 -0.61 25.17
N TYR A 668 -18.25 -1.88 25.48
CA TYR A 668 -17.34 -2.98 25.14
C TYR A 668 -18.08 -4.29 24.91
N CYS A 669 -17.67 -5.05 23.91
CA CYS A 669 -18.19 -6.39 23.60
C CYS A 669 -17.24 -7.44 24.19
N MET A 670 -17.67 -8.21 25.19
CA MET A 670 -16.81 -9.25 25.78
C MET A 670 -16.82 -10.56 24.98
N GLY A 671 -17.83 -10.74 24.14
CA GLY A 671 -17.91 -11.83 23.19
C GLY A 671 -17.20 -11.53 21.87
N GLY A 672 -16.70 -12.59 21.25
CA GLY A 672 -15.90 -12.53 20.03
C GLY A 672 -15.49 -13.93 19.59
N LEU A 673 -14.42 -14.03 18.81
CA LEU A 673 -13.84 -15.30 18.38
C LEU A 673 -13.24 -16.04 19.57
N LEU A 674 -13.63 -17.31 19.78
CA LEU A 674 -13.08 -18.15 20.83
C LEU A 674 -11.61 -18.44 20.54
N ILE A 675 -10.74 -18.11 21.49
CA ILE A 675 -9.29 -18.38 21.42
C ILE A 675 -8.83 -19.38 22.49
N ASP A 676 -7.67 -19.99 22.26
CA ASP A 676 -6.87 -20.67 23.28
C ASP A 676 -5.79 -19.75 23.88
N THR A 677 -4.90 -20.34 24.69
CA THR A 677 -3.78 -19.64 25.35
C THR A 677 -2.66 -19.21 24.41
N ASP A 678 -2.63 -19.69 23.17
CA ASP A 678 -1.72 -19.19 22.12
C ASP A 678 -2.40 -18.11 21.25
N SER A 679 -3.59 -17.64 21.67
CA SER A 679 -4.46 -16.71 20.93
C SER A 679 -4.95 -17.25 19.58
N ALA A 680 -4.85 -18.56 19.33
CA ALA A 680 -5.27 -19.17 18.09
C ALA A 680 -6.80 -19.35 18.09
N CYS A 681 -7.44 -19.04 16.96
CA CYS A 681 -8.90 -19.09 16.83
C CYS A 681 -9.38 -20.54 16.77
N ILE A 682 -10.26 -20.92 17.69
CA ILE A 682 -10.78 -22.29 17.81
C ILE A 682 -11.89 -22.53 16.78
N GLY A 683 -11.68 -23.50 15.89
CA GLY A 683 -12.63 -23.90 14.87
C GLY A 683 -13.79 -24.76 15.38
N SER A 684 -14.76 -25.01 14.50
CA SER A 684 -15.95 -25.84 14.72
C SER A 684 -15.68 -27.19 15.45
N LYS A 685 -14.52 -27.81 15.21
CA LYS A 685 -14.09 -29.09 15.80
C LYS A 685 -13.42 -29.01 17.19
N ASN A 686 -13.40 -27.83 17.85
CA ASN A 686 -12.62 -27.59 19.09
C ASN A 686 -11.10 -27.75 18.90
N VAL A 687 -10.60 -27.42 17.71
CA VAL A 687 -9.16 -27.40 17.38
C VAL A 687 -8.85 -26.03 16.78
N ALA A 688 -7.68 -25.47 17.06
CA ALA A 688 -7.22 -24.23 16.46
C ALA A 688 -7.24 -24.30 14.93
N ILE A 689 -7.66 -23.20 14.28
CA ILE A 689 -7.54 -23.01 12.83
C ILE A 689 -6.08 -22.59 12.56
N PRO A 690 -5.27 -23.41 11.85
CA PRO A 690 -3.88 -23.08 11.60
C PRO A 690 -3.76 -21.74 10.88
N GLY A 691 -2.83 -20.88 11.32
CA GLY A 691 -2.63 -19.56 10.73
C GLY A 691 -3.71 -18.51 11.04
N LEU A 692 -4.68 -18.76 11.94
CA LEU A 692 -5.65 -17.76 12.37
C LEU A 692 -5.57 -17.46 13.87
N TYR A 693 -5.33 -16.19 14.21
CA TYR A 693 -5.20 -15.68 15.58
C TYR A 693 -6.13 -14.49 15.81
N ALA A 694 -6.46 -14.19 17.07
CA ALA A 694 -7.26 -13.02 17.43
C ALA A 694 -6.74 -12.33 18.71
N ALA A 695 -6.77 -10.99 18.73
CA ALA A 695 -6.23 -10.18 19.84
C ALA A 695 -7.09 -8.94 20.18
N GLY A 696 -7.28 -8.67 21.47
CA GLY A 696 -8.15 -7.60 21.95
C GLY A 696 -9.64 -7.91 21.76
N GLU A 697 -10.50 -6.88 21.69
CA GLU A 697 -11.98 -6.98 21.72
C GLU A 697 -12.63 -7.84 20.60
N VAL A 698 -11.87 -8.27 19.58
CA VAL A 698 -12.36 -9.23 18.57
C VAL A 698 -12.31 -10.69 19.08
N ALA A 699 -11.52 -10.97 20.13
CA ALA A 699 -11.43 -12.25 20.81
C ALA A 699 -12.43 -12.32 21.98
N GLY A 700 -13.05 -13.49 22.15
CA GLY A 700 -14.05 -13.77 23.18
C GLY A 700 -13.54 -14.69 24.30
N GLY A 701 -14.23 -14.66 25.44
CA GLY A 701 -13.99 -15.56 26.58
C GLY A 701 -13.05 -15.01 27.65
N VAL A 702 -12.18 -14.05 27.32
CA VAL A 702 -11.22 -13.43 28.27
C VAL A 702 -11.94 -12.78 29.45
N HIS A 703 -13.01 -12.01 29.18
CA HIS A 703 -13.69 -11.18 30.19
C HIS A 703 -15.04 -11.74 30.67
N GLY A 704 -15.56 -12.78 30.01
CA GLY A 704 -16.86 -13.37 30.32
C GLY A 704 -17.98 -12.32 30.35
N ASN A 705 -18.84 -12.38 31.38
CA ASN A 705 -20.05 -11.58 31.42
C ASN A 705 -19.86 -10.10 31.83
N ASN A 706 -18.68 -9.70 32.33
CA ASN A 706 -18.39 -8.31 32.68
C ASN A 706 -16.87 -8.05 32.79
N ARG A 707 -16.35 -7.18 31.92
CA ARG A 707 -14.95 -6.72 31.94
C ARG A 707 -14.67 -5.72 33.07
N LEU A 708 -13.54 -5.85 33.77
CA LEU A 708 -13.05 -4.86 34.72
C LEU A 708 -12.45 -3.60 34.04
N GLY A 709 -12.50 -2.45 34.72
CA GLY A 709 -11.84 -1.22 34.27
C GLY A 709 -10.34 -1.45 34.02
N GLY A 710 -9.76 -0.91 32.95
CA GLY A 710 -8.33 -1.10 32.62
C GLY A 710 -7.95 -2.44 31.96
N ASN A 711 -8.72 -3.53 32.13
CA ASN A 711 -8.44 -4.82 31.49
C ASN A 711 -8.50 -4.78 29.95
N SER A 712 -9.15 -3.80 29.32
CA SER A 712 -9.25 -3.70 27.85
C SER A 712 -7.94 -3.31 27.17
N LEU A 713 -7.18 -2.38 27.76
CA LEU A 713 -5.84 -2.05 27.24
C LEU A 713 -4.86 -3.19 27.53
N LEU A 714 -4.98 -3.84 28.69
CA LEU A 714 -4.15 -4.98 29.04
C LEU A 714 -4.39 -6.17 28.09
N ASP A 715 -5.64 -6.50 27.81
CA ASP A 715 -6.04 -7.54 26.85
C ASP A 715 -5.45 -7.27 25.45
N CYS A 716 -5.59 -6.04 24.94
CA CYS A 716 -4.95 -5.64 23.70
C CYS A 716 -3.44 -5.93 23.70
N VAL A 717 -2.72 -5.57 24.76
CA VAL A 717 -1.27 -5.81 24.82
C VAL A 717 -0.97 -7.29 24.98
N VAL A 718 -1.49 -7.97 26.00
CA VAL A 718 -1.19 -9.38 26.30
C VAL A 718 -1.54 -10.27 25.11
N PHE A 719 -2.80 -10.26 24.66
CA PHE A 719 -3.22 -11.13 23.56
C PHE A 719 -2.67 -10.68 22.20
N GLY A 720 -2.36 -9.38 22.04
CA GLY A 720 -1.58 -8.89 20.89
C GLY A 720 -0.19 -9.52 20.84
N ARG A 721 0.56 -9.47 21.95
CA ARG A 721 1.90 -10.04 22.05
C ARG A 721 1.90 -11.57 21.97
N VAL A 722 0.95 -12.25 22.62
CA VAL A 722 0.78 -13.71 22.53
C VAL A 722 0.48 -14.13 21.09
N ALA A 723 -0.48 -13.48 20.41
CA ALA A 723 -0.76 -13.75 18.99
C ALA A 723 0.44 -13.45 18.09
N GLY A 724 1.19 -12.37 18.34
CA GLY A 724 2.40 -12.03 17.59
C GLY A 724 3.51 -13.07 17.75
N ILE A 725 3.76 -13.55 18.98
CA ILE A 725 4.71 -14.63 19.27
C ILE A 725 4.26 -15.94 18.60
N ALA A 726 2.97 -16.30 18.73
CA ALA A 726 2.44 -17.53 18.18
C ALA A 726 2.49 -17.55 16.64
N ALA A 727 2.14 -16.45 15.98
CA ALA A 727 2.24 -16.30 14.53
C ALA A 727 3.71 -16.29 14.04
N ALA A 728 4.61 -15.59 14.75
CA ALA A 728 6.05 -15.61 14.43
C ALA A 728 6.65 -17.01 14.56
N LYS A 729 6.32 -17.73 15.64
CA LYS A 729 6.70 -19.13 15.84
C LYS A 729 6.12 -20.06 14.77
N TYR A 730 4.88 -19.83 14.35
CA TYR A 730 4.21 -20.61 13.30
C TYR A 730 4.87 -20.45 11.92
N MET A 731 5.29 -19.24 11.55
CA MET A 731 5.88 -18.97 10.24
C MET A 731 7.42 -19.16 10.18
N LEU A 732 8.14 -18.84 11.26
CA LEU A 732 9.61 -18.90 11.29
C LEU A 732 10.18 -20.20 11.88
N GLY A 733 9.41 -20.89 12.75
CA GLY A 733 9.88 -22.11 13.40
C GLY A 733 11.26 -21.92 14.08
N PRO A 734 12.30 -22.69 13.69
CA PRO A 734 13.66 -22.54 14.21
C PRO A 734 14.34 -21.18 13.93
N ASP A 735 13.92 -20.45 12.89
CA ASP A 735 14.55 -19.18 12.48
C ASP A 735 14.05 -17.97 13.30
N MET A 736 13.07 -18.19 14.19
CA MET A 736 12.56 -17.20 15.13
C MET A 736 13.68 -16.73 16.07
N LYS A 737 13.95 -15.42 16.08
CA LYS A 737 15.05 -14.85 16.87
C LYS A 737 14.69 -13.46 17.43
N PRO A 738 15.17 -13.11 18.64
CA PRO A 738 14.92 -11.80 19.21
C PRO A 738 15.60 -10.70 18.37
N VAL A 739 14.88 -9.61 18.15
CA VAL A 739 15.32 -8.38 17.48
C VAL A 739 14.97 -7.20 18.39
N ASP A 740 15.93 -6.34 18.71
CA ASP A 740 15.60 -5.11 19.45
C ASP A 740 15.08 -4.03 18.50
N LEU A 741 13.85 -3.57 18.73
CA LEU A 741 13.24 -2.45 18.01
C LEU A 741 14.14 -1.19 18.06
N LYS A 742 14.91 -1.00 19.13
CA LYS A 742 15.84 0.14 19.25
C LYS A 742 16.97 0.08 18.23
N ASP A 743 17.51 -1.10 17.97
CA ASP A 743 18.63 -1.30 17.05
C ASP A 743 18.19 -1.07 15.60
N ILE A 744 17.08 -1.70 15.19
CA ILE A 744 16.56 -1.60 13.81
C ILE A 744 15.93 -0.24 13.47
N THR A 745 15.60 0.58 14.47
CA THR A 745 15.10 1.95 14.25
C THR A 745 16.16 3.04 14.42
N GLY A 746 17.39 2.68 14.84
CA GLY A 746 18.49 3.63 15.05
C GLY A 746 18.33 4.49 16.32
N GLY A 747 17.81 3.90 17.41
CA GLY A 747 17.72 4.54 18.73
C GLY A 747 16.35 4.47 19.42
N GLY A 748 15.32 3.89 18.78
CA GLY A 748 13.99 3.76 19.37
C GLY A 748 13.20 5.08 19.44
N LEU A 749 12.45 5.27 20.52
CA LEU A 749 11.62 6.45 20.77
C LEU A 749 12.22 7.33 21.87
N THR A 750 12.08 8.65 21.71
CA THR A 750 12.48 9.68 22.68
C THR A 750 11.57 9.71 23.91
N GLY A 751 10.42 9.02 23.89
CA GLY A 751 9.34 9.10 24.89
C GLY A 751 8.38 10.28 24.69
N ALA A 752 8.72 11.21 23.79
CA ALA A 752 7.77 12.21 23.31
C ALA A 752 6.81 11.56 22.31
N VAL A 753 5.51 11.64 22.57
CA VAL A 753 4.48 11.25 21.61
C VAL A 753 4.30 12.39 20.60
N GLU A 754 5.16 12.38 19.59
CA GLU A 754 5.16 13.32 18.45
C GLU A 754 4.00 13.04 17.45
N SER A 755 3.73 13.98 16.55
CA SER A 755 2.68 13.83 15.52
C SER A 755 3.03 12.75 14.49
N SER A 756 2.42 11.57 14.63
CA SER A 756 2.58 10.44 13.68
C SER A 756 1.89 10.73 12.32
N LYS A 757 2.31 10.05 11.25
CA LYS A 757 1.65 10.20 9.92
C LYS A 757 0.36 9.39 9.85
N LEU A 758 0.31 8.25 10.56
CA LEU A 758 -0.78 7.29 10.53
C LEU A 758 -1.60 7.26 11.82
N ALA A 759 -1.24 8.02 12.86
CA ALA A 759 -2.15 8.34 13.96
C ALA A 759 -3.15 9.45 13.56
N GLY A 760 -4.36 9.41 14.11
CA GLY A 760 -5.25 10.58 14.11
C GLY A 760 -4.60 11.76 14.84
N GLY A 761 -4.85 13.00 14.41
CA GLY A 761 -4.14 14.18 14.90
C GLY A 761 -4.22 14.41 16.43
N SER A 762 -3.12 14.89 17.01
CA SER A 762 -2.98 15.15 18.46
C SER A 762 -3.44 16.57 18.85
N TYR A 763 -4.49 16.63 19.66
CA TYR A 763 -5.07 17.84 20.28
C TYR A 763 -4.15 18.58 21.28
N GLU A 764 -3.03 17.98 21.66
CA GLU A 764 -2.51 18.12 23.04
C GLU A 764 -1.17 18.85 23.16
N ASP A 765 -0.61 19.36 22.06
CA ASP A 765 0.70 20.04 22.04
C ASP A 765 0.64 21.51 22.49
N LYS A 766 -0.55 22.15 22.48
CA LYS A 766 -0.74 23.57 22.88
C LYS A 766 -1.17 23.79 24.33
N MET A 767 -1.48 22.73 25.11
CA MET A 767 -2.01 22.88 26.48
C MET A 767 -0.98 23.13 27.58
N ASN A 768 0.32 22.90 27.33
CA ASN A 768 1.38 23.10 28.32
C ASN A 768 2.05 24.49 28.25
N SER A 769 1.60 25.36 27.35
CA SER A 769 2.00 26.78 27.36
C SER A 769 1.27 27.51 28.49
N ALA A 770 1.98 27.82 29.58
CA ALA A 770 1.42 28.64 30.66
C ALA A 770 0.99 30.02 30.09
N ALA A 771 -0.30 30.35 30.26
CA ALA A 771 -0.89 31.55 29.65
C ALA A 771 -0.23 32.85 30.17
N PRO A 772 0.40 33.66 29.28
CA PRO A 772 0.66 35.05 29.56
C PRO A 772 -0.64 35.86 29.40
N ALA A 773 -0.77 36.96 30.13
CA ALA A 773 -1.94 37.83 30.06
C ALA A 773 -2.14 38.43 28.65
N ALA A 774 -3.41 38.77 28.35
CA ALA A 774 -3.84 39.25 27.04
C ALA A 774 -2.97 40.39 26.48
N GLY A 775 -2.42 40.18 25.28
CA GLY A 775 -1.73 41.18 24.47
C GLY A 775 -2.05 40.94 22.99
N ALA A 776 -2.58 41.95 22.31
CA ALA A 776 -3.04 41.82 20.92
C ALA A 776 -1.87 41.61 19.95
N ALA A 777 -2.00 40.64 19.04
CA ALA A 777 -1.02 40.38 17.98
C ALA A 777 -1.28 41.27 16.74
N PRO A 778 -0.25 41.65 15.95
CA PRO A 778 -0.40 42.59 14.84
C PRO A 778 -0.82 41.91 13.53
N ALA A 779 -1.57 42.62 12.69
CA ALA A 779 -1.98 42.14 11.38
C ALA A 779 -0.83 42.20 10.35
N ALA A 780 -0.60 41.11 9.62
CA ALA A 780 0.26 41.08 8.44
C ALA A 780 -0.53 41.50 7.20
N GLY A 781 -0.04 42.49 6.46
CA GLY A 781 -0.67 43.01 5.25
C GLY A 781 -0.51 42.08 4.04
N GLY A 782 -1.51 42.07 3.14
CA GLY A 782 -1.51 41.25 1.93
C GLY A 782 -1.66 42.05 0.63
N GLY A 783 -1.60 41.31 -0.48
CA GLY A 783 -1.91 41.79 -1.84
C GLY A 783 -1.30 40.84 -2.90
N GLY A 784 -2.03 40.32 -3.88
CA GLY A 784 -3.48 40.36 -4.12
C GLY A 784 -3.82 39.79 -5.51
N GLY A 785 -5.12 39.66 -5.84
CA GLY A 785 -5.54 39.55 -7.26
C GLY A 785 -6.11 38.23 -7.77
N GLY A 786 -7.00 37.57 -7.02
CA GLY A 786 -7.89 36.52 -7.53
C GLY A 786 -9.23 36.57 -6.78
N GLY A 787 -10.36 36.40 -7.48
CA GLY A 787 -11.69 36.50 -6.86
C GLY A 787 -11.94 35.36 -5.87
N GLY A 788 -11.67 35.61 -4.58
CA GLY A 788 -11.86 34.64 -3.51
C GLY A 788 -13.31 34.47 -3.09
N ILE A 789 -13.59 33.33 -2.45
CA ILE A 789 -14.91 32.95 -1.93
C ILE A 789 -15.22 33.85 -0.72
N THR A 790 -16.47 34.31 -0.55
CA THR A 790 -16.82 35.16 0.61
C THR A 790 -17.33 34.32 1.79
N LEU A 791 -17.24 34.81 3.02
CA LEU A 791 -17.90 34.17 4.18
C LEU A 791 -19.42 34.01 3.95
N ALA A 792 -20.04 34.89 3.18
CA ALA A 792 -21.46 34.80 2.84
C ALA A 792 -21.76 33.67 1.82
N ASP A 793 -20.76 33.23 1.07
CA ASP A 793 -20.84 32.03 0.24
C ASP A 793 -20.64 30.78 1.09
N VAL A 794 -19.60 30.73 1.93
CA VAL A 794 -19.37 29.62 2.87
C VAL A 794 -20.60 29.36 3.74
N ALA A 795 -21.25 30.41 4.25
CA ALA A 795 -22.45 30.31 5.10
C ALA A 795 -23.66 29.60 4.45
N LYS A 796 -23.65 29.38 3.12
CA LYS A 796 -24.68 28.59 2.40
C LYS A 796 -24.46 27.08 2.59
N HIS A 797 -23.23 26.65 2.80
CA HIS A 797 -22.78 25.27 2.92
C HIS A 797 -22.71 24.87 4.40
N ASN A 798 -23.87 24.84 5.06
CA ASN A 798 -23.98 24.70 6.52
C ASN A 798 -24.69 23.41 6.99
N THR A 799 -24.73 22.36 6.15
CA THR A 799 -25.48 21.12 6.43
C THR A 799 -24.60 19.88 6.29
N LYS A 800 -24.99 18.73 6.86
CA LYS A 800 -24.22 17.48 6.71
C LYS A 800 -24.04 17.01 5.25
N ALA A 801 -24.96 17.36 4.35
CA ALA A 801 -24.88 16.99 2.94
C ALA A 801 -24.14 18.04 2.08
N ASP A 802 -23.76 19.18 2.67
CA ASP A 802 -23.13 20.32 2.01
C ASP A 802 -22.49 21.20 3.12
N CYS A 803 -21.25 20.87 3.50
CA CYS A 803 -20.57 21.38 4.70
C CYS A 803 -19.22 21.99 4.33
N TRP A 804 -19.13 23.32 4.32
CA TRP A 804 -17.87 24.04 4.18
C TRP A 804 -17.47 24.72 5.47
N VAL A 805 -16.16 24.86 5.71
CA VAL A 805 -15.57 25.59 6.84
C VAL A 805 -14.41 26.45 6.36
N VAL A 806 -14.04 27.47 7.15
CA VAL A 806 -12.84 28.29 6.89
C VAL A 806 -11.78 28.02 7.95
N VAL A 807 -10.54 27.83 7.52
CA VAL A 807 -9.38 27.66 8.40
C VAL A 807 -8.18 28.40 7.79
N ASP A 808 -7.59 29.33 8.56
CA ASP A 808 -6.45 30.17 8.14
C ASP A 808 -6.69 30.88 6.79
N GLY A 809 -7.94 31.29 6.56
CA GLY A 809 -8.37 31.93 5.32
C GLY A 809 -8.56 30.99 4.11
N GLN A 810 -8.26 29.70 4.23
CA GLN A 810 -8.64 28.66 3.27
C GLN A 810 -10.10 28.29 3.48
N VAL A 811 -10.86 28.16 2.39
CA VAL A 811 -12.20 27.56 2.38
C VAL A 811 -12.05 26.08 2.07
N LEU A 812 -12.62 25.22 2.93
CA LEU A 812 -12.59 23.77 2.76
C LEU A 812 -14.00 23.21 2.58
N ASP A 813 -14.21 22.45 1.50
CA ASP A 813 -15.33 21.52 1.40
C ASP A 813 -14.95 20.22 2.14
N VAL A 814 -15.55 20.05 3.30
CA VAL A 814 -15.31 18.92 4.20
C VAL A 814 -16.43 17.89 4.13
N THR A 815 -17.40 18.04 3.22
CA THR A 815 -18.62 17.21 3.13
C THR A 815 -18.30 15.72 3.04
N SER A 816 -17.36 15.32 2.17
CA SER A 816 -16.90 13.94 2.01
C SER A 816 -15.93 13.48 3.12
N PHE A 817 -15.33 14.42 3.85
CA PHE A 817 -14.39 14.16 4.94
C PHE A 817 -15.07 14.06 6.32
N LEU A 818 -16.31 14.55 6.48
CA LEU A 818 -17.07 14.51 7.74
C LEU A 818 -17.02 13.13 8.41
N SER A 819 -17.36 12.07 7.67
CA SER A 819 -17.38 10.68 8.14
C SER A 819 -15.98 10.06 8.31
N GLU A 820 -14.93 10.71 7.77
CA GLU A 820 -13.53 10.30 7.99
C GLU A 820 -12.87 11.02 9.17
N HIS A 821 -13.50 12.03 9.77
CA HIS A 821 -12.87 12.88 10.78
C HIS A 821 -12.63 12.14 12.12
N PRO A 822 -11.39 12.12 12.69
CA PRO A 822 -11.08 11.41 13.94
C PRO A 822 -11.91 11.82 15.16
N GLY A 823 -12.32 13.09 15.22
CA GLY A 823 -13.19 13.63 16.28
C GLY A 823 -14.67 13.32 16.11
N GLY A 824 -15.06 12.64 15.02
CA GLY A 824 -16.44 12.48 14.57
C GLY A 824 -16.96 13.70 13.80
N GLU A 825 -18.02 13.50 13.02
CA GLU A 825 -18.63 14.52 12.15
C GLU A 825 -19.03 15.79 12.92
N LEU A 826 -19.62 15.62 14.12
CA LEU A 826 -20.13 16.69 14.98
C LEU A 826 -19.10 17.77 15.33
N ALA A 827 -17.81 17.39 15.41
CA ALA A 827 -16.72 18.33 15.68
C ALA A 827 -16.54 19.35 14.55
N ILE A 828 -16.80 18.96 13.30
CA ILE A 828 -16.76 19.86 12.14
C ILE A 828 -18.13 20.53 11.95
N LEU A 829 -19.23 19.78 12.07
CA LEU A 829 -20.59 20.29 11.85
C LEU A 829 -20.97 21.48 12.76
N THR A 830 -20.36 21.58 13.95
CA THR A 830 -20.52 22.75 14.85
C THR A 830 -20.13 24.08 14.16
N PHE A 831 -19.21 24.01 13.21
CA PHE A 831 -18.66 25.13 12.44
C PHE A 831 -19.08 25.15 10.97
N ALA A 832 -20.03 24.29 10.56
CA ALA A 832 -20.54 24.28 9.19
C ALA A 832 -21.06 25.66 8.77
N GLY A 833 -20.55 26.17 7.65
CA GLY A 833 -20.82 27.51 7.13
C GLY A 833 -20.09 28.65 7.84
N LYS A 834 -19.08 28.39 8.68
CA LYS A 834 -18.41 29.40 9.52
C LYS A 834 -16.88 29.36 9.36
N ASP A 835 -16.25 30.39 9.92
CA ASP A 835 -14.84 30.36 10.26
C ASP A 835 -14.64 29.49 11.51
N ALA A 836 -13.69 28.56 11.40
CA ALA A 836 -13.28 27.61 12.42
C ALA A 836 -11.79 27.75 12.75
N THR A 837 -11.13 28.80 12.26
CA THR A 837 -9.67 28.97 12.35
C THR A 837 -9.16 28.90 13.78
N GLU A 838 -9.85 29.53 14.74
CA GLU A 838 -9.43 29.57 16.14
C GLU A 838 -9.54 28.18 16.79
N GLU A 839 -10.69 27.52 16.67
CA GLU A 839 -10.90 26.18 17.22
C GLU A 839 -10.11 25.10 16.49
N PHE A 840 -9.95 25.20 15.18
CA PHE A 840 -9.09 24.31 14.41
C PHE A 840 -7.64 24.44 14.89
N ASN A 841 -7.12 25.67 15.00
CA ASN A 841 -5.75 25.89 15.48
C ASN A 841 -5.56 25.59 16.97
N MET A 842 -6.61 25.59 17.80
CA MET A 842 -6.52 25.05 19.17
C MET A 842 -6.35 23.52 19.20
N ILE A 843 -6.75 22.81 18.13
CA ILE A 843 -6.83 21.34 18.10
C ILE A 843 -5.78 20.70 17.17
N HIS A 844 -5.29 21.43 16.17
CA HIS A 844 -4.47 20.88 15.09
C HIS A 844 -3.18 21.70 14.86
N PRO A 845 -2.04 21.07 14.52
CA PRO A 845 -0.90 21.78 13.98
C PRO A 845 -1.15 22.30 12.54
N PRO A 846 -0.43 23.34 12.07
CA PRO A 846 -0.76 24.06 10.83
C PRO A 846 -0.63 23.23 9.53
N ASP A 847 0.06 22.10 9.56
CA ASP A 847 0.29 21.23 8.41
C ASP A 847 -0.84 20.20 8.17
N VAL A 848 -1.79 20.06 9.11
CA VAL A 848 -2.83 19.01 9.09
C VAL A 848 -3.67 19.04 7.81
N ILE A 849 -4.07 20.21 7.32
CA ILE A 849 -4.89 20.32 6.10
C ILE A 849 -4.15 19.71 4.91
N GLY A 850 -2.91 20.16 4.65
CA GLY A 850 -2.11 19.67 3.52
C GLY A 850 -1.72 18.20 3.63
N LYS A 851 -1.66 17.66 4.85
CA LYS A 851 -1.26 16.27 5.14
C LYS A 851 -2.41 15.27 5.09
N TYR A 852 -3.63 15.66 5.50
CA TYR A 852 -4.76 14.73 5.69
C TYR A 852 -6.00 15.04 4.85
N ALA A 853 -6.20 16.28 4.41
CA ALA A 853 -7.34 16.68 3.57
C ALA A 853 -6.96 17.73 2.50
N PRO A 854 -5.89 17.52 1.70
CA PRO A 854 -5.48 18.49 0.67
C PRO A 854 -6.56 18.69 -0.41
N ASP A 855 -7.29 17.64 -0.74
CA ASP A 855 -8.36 17.65 -1.73
C ASP A 855 -9.63 18.40 -1.27
N SER A 856 -9.74 18.72 0.03
CA SER A 856 -10.86 19.51 0.58
C SER A 856 -10.71 21.01 0.35
N VAL A 857 -9.53 21.53 0.00
CA VAL A 857 -9.32 22.98 -0.15
C VAL A 857 -9.92 23.48 -1.46
N VAL A 858 -11.02 24.24 -1.37
CA VAL A 858 -11.75 24.76 -2.54
C VAL A 858 -11.42 26.21 -2.90
N GLY A 859 -10.75 26.96 -2.02
CA GLY A 859 -10.29 28.31 -2.34
C GLY A 859 -9.77 29.10 -1.13
N MET A 860 -9.63 30.42 -1.31
CA MET A 860 -9.26 31.37 -0.24
C MET A 860 -10.34 32.45 -0.09
N ILE A 861 -10.41 33.08 1.09
CA ILE A 861 -11.32 34.19 1.37
C ILE A 861 -10.97 35.44 0.52
N GLY A 862 -11.95 36.01 -0.15
CA GLY A 862 -11.82 37.22 -0.97
C GLY A 862 -12.35 38.49 -0.31
N GLY A 863 -11.53 39.53 -0.21
CA GLY A 863 -11.94 40.85 0.30
C GLY A 863 -12.73 41.68 -0.72
N GLY A 864 -13.98 42.01 -0.42
CA GLY A 864 -14.83 42.86 -1.25
C GLY A 864 -14.50 44.35 -1.12
N GLY A 865 -14.13 45.01 -2.23
CA GLY A 865 -13.80 46.43 -2.25
C GLY A 865 -14.99 47.32 -2.63
N GLY A 866 -15.26 48.36 -1.82
CA GLY A 866 -16.27 49.37 -2.10
C GLY A 866 -15.74 50.81 -1.94
N GLY A 867 -15.66 51.54 -3.05
CA GLY A 867 -15.81 53.00 -3.12
C GLY A 867 -14.74 53.95 -2.52
N GLY A 868 -14.00 54.63 -3.41
CA GLY A 868 -13.83 56.10 -3.31
C GLY A 868 -12.46 56.69 -2.90
N GLY A 869 -11.72 57.20 -3.91
CA GLY A 869 -11.10 58.54 -3.89
C GLY A 869 -9.82 58.85 -3.09
N GLY A 870 -8.72 59.16 -3.82
CA GLY A 870 -7.95 60.39 -3.52
C GLY A 870 -6.46 60.31 -3.12
N ILE A 871 -5.56 60.57 -4.09
CA ILE A 871 -4.45 61.57 -4.05
C ILE A 871 -3.23 61.37 -3.09
N THR A 872 -2.06 61.04 -3.68
CA THR A 872 -0.62 61.49 -3.50
C THR A 872 -0.05 61.90 -2.11
N LEU A 873 1.24 61.78 -1.73
CA LEU A 873 2.59 61.96 -2.36
C LEU A 873 3.61 60.93 -1.72
N GLU A 874 4.72 60.47 -2.31
CA GLU A 874 6.07 61.11 -2.46
C GLU A 874 6.69 61.64 -1.12
N VAL A 875 8.00 61.52 -0.76
CA VAL A 875 9.25 61.21 -1.50
C VAL A 875 10.48 60.97 -0.55
N LEU A 876 11.57 60.31 -1.03
CA LEU A 876 13.00 60.18 -0.56
C LEU A 876 13.32 59.76 0.93
N ASP A 877 14.46 59.16 1.35
CA ASP A 877 15.70 58.50 0.83
C ASP A 877 17.02 59.00 1.51
N VAL A 878 18.07 58.15 1.49
CA VAL A 878 19.53 58.33 1.72
C VAL A 878 20.16 58.62 3.12
N THR A 879 20.74 57.55 3.69
CA THR A 879 22.12 57.38 4.29
C THR A 879 22.62 57.96 5.63
N SER A 880 23.23 57.04 6.40
CA SER A 880 24.59 57.11 7.02
C SER A 880 25.10 55.66 7.27
N PHE A 881 26.27 55.13 6.86
CA PHE A 881 27.70 55.52 7.03
C PHE A 881 28.15 55.44 8.51
N LEU A 882 29.20 54.72 8.98
CA LEU A 882 30.31 53.86 8.44
C LEU A 882 30.64 52.75 9.49
N SER A 883 30.98 51.47 9.19
CA SER A 883 32.15 50.77 8.58
C SER A 883 33.33 50.39 9.50
N GLU A 884 33.69 49.09 9.57
CA GLU A 884 35.08 48.58 9.58
C GLU A 884 35.13 47.07 9.17
N HIS A 885 36.27 46.58 8.66
CA HIS A 885 36.47 45.33 7.87
C HIS A 885 37.50 44.37 8.55
N PRO A 886 38.02 43.25 7.95
CA PRO A 886 37.68 42.45 6.73
C PRO A 886 37.39 40.96 7.06
N GLY A 887 37.08 39.98 6.21
CA GLY A 887 37.06 39.74 4.74
C GLY A 887 37.08 38.19 4.53
N GLY A 888 36.69 37.58 3.40
CA GLY A 888 36.17 38.12 2.15
C GLY A 888 35.47 37.06 1.26
N GLU A 889 34.81 37.57 0.21
CA GLU A 889 34.27 37.00 -1.04
C GLU A 889 34.04 35.48 -1.21
N LEU A 890 32.79 35.11 -1.59
CA LEU A 890 32.46 34.80 -2.99
C LEU A 890 30.92 34.67 -3.21
N GLU A 891 30.36 35.47 -4.11
CA GLU A 891 28.94 35.44 -4.49
C GLU A 891 28.64 34.53 -5.70
N TYR A 892 27.39 34.06 -5.80
CA TYR A 892 26.68 33.93 -7.09
C TYR A 892 25.19 34.31 -6.92
N PRO A 893 24.63 35.22 -7.74
CA PRO A 893 23.28 35.74 -7.54
C PRO A 893 22.17 34.97 -8.29
N HIS A 894 20.94 35.09 -7.78
CA HIS A 894 19.71 34.73 -8.47
C HIS A 894 19.48 35.60 -9.74
N PHE A 895 18.92 35.00 -10.80
CA PHE A 895 18.36 35.76 -11.92
C PHE A 895 17.15 35.05 -12.54
N LEU A 896 15.96 35.31 -11.99
CA LEU A 896 14.67 35.03 -12.62
C LEU A 896 13.92 36.36 -12.78
N ASP A 897 14.23 37.08 -13.86
CA ASP A 897 13.41 38.19 -14.32
C ASP A 897 13.53 38.39 -15.84
N PHE A 898 12.56 39.09 -16.41
CA PHE A 898 12.35 39.40 -17.85
C PHE A 898 11.72 38.32 -18.77
N LEU A 899 10.39 38.29 -18.74
CA LEU A 899 9.56 38.16 -19.93
C LEU A 899 9.03 39.55 -20.34
N PRO A 900 9.12 39.97 -21.62
CA PRO A 900 8.30 41.05 -22.16
C PRO A 900 7.20 40.52 -23.09
N SER A 901 6.00 41.07 -22.92
CA SER A 901 4.79 40.77 -23.69
C SER A 901 4.66 41.60 -24.98
N ARG A 902 3.71 41.21 -25.85
CA ARG A 902 3.23 41.88 -27.09
C ARG A 902 4.21 41.76 -28.30
N LEU A 903 3.78 41.36 -29.50
CA LEU A 903 2.65 41.91 -30.28
C LEU A 903 2.19 40.93 -31.38
N SER A 904 0.89 40.90 -31.64
CA SER A 904 0.28 40.35 -32.85
C SER A 904 0.16 41.44 -33.92
N THR A 905 0.70 41.24 -35.14
CA THR A 905 0.13 41.68 -36.45
C THR A 905 1.10 41.50 -37.65
N LEU A 906 0.51 41.35 -38.85
CA LEU A 906 1.02 41.69 -40.20
C LEU A 906 2.11 40.83 -40.90
N GLN A 907 1.60 39.93 -41.75
CA GLN A 907 1.92 39.68 -43.18
C GLN A 907 3.26 40.13 -43.83
N ALA A 908 3.91 39.13 -44.45
CA ALA A 908 4.46 39.08 -45.83
C ALA A 908 5.58 40.04 -46.36
N LYS A 909 6.68 39.41 -46.82
CA LYS A 909 7.71 39.87 -47.81
C LYS A 909 8.47 41.17 -47.49
N ASN A 910 9.81 41.20 -47.53
CA ASN A 910 10.64 40.87 -48.69
C ASN A 910 12.13 40.68 -48.31
N TRP A 911 12.91 39.90 -49.07
CA TRP A 911 14.33 39.64 -48.77
C TRP A 911 15.30 40.48 -49.63
N SER A 912 15.91 41.54 -49.08
CA SER A 912 17.18 42.05 -49.62
C SER A 912 18.02 42.88 -48.62
N LYS A 913 19.35 42.73 -48.75
CA LYS A 913 20.46 43.60 -48.29
C LYS A 913 20.93 43.65 -46.81
N SER A 914 22.25 43.46 -46.73
CA SER A 914 23.27 43.94 -45.77
C SER A 914 23.51 43.27 -44.40
N GLU A 915 24.74 43.43 -43.93
CA GLU A 915 25.44 42.52 -43.00
C GLU A 915 25.04 42.61 -41.53
N LYS A 916 24.23 43.60 -41.11
CA LYS A 916 23.59 43.57 -39.78
C LYS A 916 22.78 42.28 -39.58
N ASN A 917 22.20 41.73 -40.65
CA ASN A 917 21.52 40.44 -40.64
C ASN A 917 22.46 39.23 -40.43
N ARG A 918 23.79 39.34 -40.57
CA ARG A 918 24.74 38.25 -40.30
C ARG A 918 25.01 38.11 -38.81
N GLU A 919 25.18 39.22 -38.11
CA GLU A 919 25.36 39.22 -36.65
C GLU A 919 24.06 38.87 -35.93
N LEU A 920 22.92 39.43 -36.39
CA LEU A 920 21.58 39.02 -35.94
C LEU A 920 21.22 37.58 -36.34
N ARG A 921 21.84 36.99 -37.37
CA ARG A 921 21.74 35.55 -37.65
C ARG A 921 22.58 34.70 -36.72
N MET A 922 23.74 35.17 -36.24
CA MET A 922 24.55 34.44 -35.26
C MET A 922 23.90 34.50 -33.86
N LYS A 923 23.62 35.70 -33.34
CA LYS A 923 22.90 35.89 -32.07
C LYS A 923 21.50 35.27 -32.12
N GLY A 924 20.78 35.46 -33.24
CA GLY A 924 19.49 34.85 -33.50
C GLY A 924 19.50 33.37 -33.85
N ALA A 925 20.66 32.72 -34.06
CA ALA A 925 20.78 31.26 -34.16
C ALA A 925 21.11 30.63 -32.79
N LEU A 926 21.85 31.32 -31.92
CA LEU A 926 21.95 30.93 -30.50
C LEU A 926 20.59 31.04 -29.81
N LEU A 927 19.88 32.16 -29.99
CA LEU A 927 18.54 32.34 -29.41
C LEU A 927 17.50 31.37 -30.00
N ARG A 928 17.53 31.09 -31.31
CA ARG A 928 16.68 30.04 -31.93
C ARG A 928 17.10 28.59 -31.64
N ARG A 929 18.28 28.37 -31.03
CA ARG A 929 18.61 27.07 -30.43
C ARG A 929 17.93 26.91 -29.06
N ARG A 930 17.90 27.97 -28.24
CA ARG A 930 17.18 27.95 -26.96
C ARG A 930 15.66 27.84 -27.12
N SER A 931 15.06 28.50 -28.12
CA SER A 931 13.59 28.47 -28.30
C SER A 931 13.01 27.14 -28.83
N ARG A 932 13.83 26.23 -29.39
CA ARG A 932 13.36 24.92 -29.89
C ARG A 932 13.52 23.77 -28.90
N ILE A 933 14.29 23.94 -27.83
CA ILE A 933 14.39 22.92 -26.77
C ILE A 933 13.03 22.74 -26.06
N PRO A 934 12.27 23.81 -25.73
CA PRO A 934 10.91 23.68 -25.23
C PRO A 934 9.96 23.01 -26.22
N GLU A 935 9.94 23.38 -27.52
CA GLU A 935 9.09 22.70 -28.52
C GLU A 935 9.41 21.21 -28.67
N ILE A 936 10.69 20.84 -28.55
CA ILE A 936 11.17 19.45 -28.56
C ILE A 936 10.65 18.70 -27.33
N LEU A 937 10.73 19.31 -26.14
CA LEU A 937 10.22 18.71 -24.89
C LEU A 937 8.68 18.68 -24.85
N PHE A 938 8.00 19.68 -25.41
CA PHE A 938 6.53 19.76 -25.43
C PHE A 938 5.85 18.76 -26.37
N THR A 939 6.59 18.07 -27.25
CA THR A 939 6.01 16.95 -28.02
C THR A 939 5.70 15.70 -27.20
N ILE A 940 6.00 15.70 -25.89
CA ILE A 940 5.89 14.51 -25.01
C ILE A 940 4.57 14.44 -24.23
N VAL A 941 3.93 15.56 -23.85
CA VAL A 941 2.91 15.54 -22.76
C VAL A 941 1.48 15.96 -23.14
N PRO A 942 1.21 16.85 -24.12
CA PRO A 942 -0.18 17.05 -24.58
C PRO A 942 -0.32 17.09 -26.11
N GLN A 943 -0.59 15.94 -26.72
CA GLN A 943 -1.24 15.85 -28.03
C GLN A 943 -2.37 14.82 -27.95
N SER A 944 -3.61 15.29 -28.05
CA SER A 944 -4.83 14.49 -27.84
C SER A 944 -5.12 13.45 -28.94
N ASN A 945 -4.27 13.34 -29.97
CA ASN A 945 -4.43 12.42 -31.09
C ASN A 945 -3.09 11.83 -31.55
N VAL A 946 -2.88 10.53 -31.35
CA VAL A 946 -1.72 9.80 -31.88
C VAL A 946 -1.98 9.39 -33.34
N THR A 947 -1.71 10.28 -34.29
CA THR A 947 -1.73 9.94 -35.73
C THR A 947 -0.35 9.45 -36.20
N ILE A 948 -0.24 8.16 -36.54
CA ILE A 948 0.98 7.58 -37.13
C ILE A 948 1.07 7.93 -38.63
N THR A 949 1.68 9.08 -38.93
CA THR A 949 1.90 9.52 -40.32
C THR A 949 3.03 8.74 -41.00
N GLY A 950 2.89 8.46 -42.30
CA GLY A 950 3.93 7.77 -43.11
C GLY A 950 5.05 8.69 -43.64
N ASP A 951 5.13 9.92 -43.14
CA ASP A 951 5.92 10.99 -43.72
C ASP A 951 7.35 11.08 -43.14
N ARG A 952 8.11 12.12 -43.52
CA ARG A 952 9.49 12.33 -43.01
C ARG A 952 9.52 12.95 -41.61
N VAL A 953 8.37 13.42 -41.09
CA VAL A 953 8.29 14.08 -39.79
C VAL A 953 8.41 13.05 -38.66
N GLY A 954 7.75 11.89 -38.78
CA GLY A 954 7.92 10.78 -37.83
C GLY A 954 9.37 10.32 -37.66
N LEU A 955 10.13 10.24 -38.75
CA LEU A 955 11.56 9.87 -38.70
C LEU A 955 12.42 10.91 -37.96
N THR A 956 12.01 12.19 -38.01
CA THR A 956 12.68 13.29 -37.30
C THR A 956 12.40 13.21 -35.79
N ARG A 957 11.23 12.71 -35.38
CA ARG A 957 10.90 12.44 -33.97
C ARG A 957 11.67 11.24 -33.40
N SER A 958 12.04 10.24 -34.21
CA SER A 958 12.93 9.17 -33.74
C SER A 958 14.41 9.58 -33.62
N ALA A 959 14.81 10.77 -34.09
CA ALA A 959 16.19 11.23 -34.01
C ALA A 959 16.67 11.54 -32.57
N PHE A 960 15.76 11.62 -31.59
CA PHE A 960 16.12 11.80 -30.18
C PHE A 960 16.81 10.58 -29.55
N LEU A 961 16.77 9.39 -30.19
CA LEU A 961 17.65 8.26 -29.84
C LEU A 961 19.14 8.65 -29.84
N PHE A 962 19.53 9.65 -30.64
CA PHE A 962 20.91 10.16 -30.70
C PHE A 962 21.40 10.72 -29.35
N ILE A 963 20.52 11.26 -28.51
CA ILE A 963 20.90 11.73 -27.17
C ILE A 963 21.28 10.54 -26.30
N PHE A 964 20.45 9.49 -26.26
CA PHE A 964 20.76 8.26 -25.53
C PHE A 964 22.06 7.60 -26.02
N ILE A 965 22.25 7.51 -27.35
CA ILE A 965 23.48 6.99 -27.97
C ILE A 965 24.73 7.73 -27.46
N ILE A 966 24.67 9.07 -27.30
CA ILE A 966 25.77 9.86 -26.75
C ILE A 966 25.99 9.58 -25.27
N ILE A 967 24.94 9.57 -24.45
CA ILE A 967 25.11 9.37 -23.00
C ILE A 967 25.68 7.97 -22.74
N HIS A 968 25.18 6.94 -23.43
CA HIS A 968 25.73 5.57 -23.37
C HIS A 968 27.16 5.48 -23.93
N ALA A 969 27.50 6.23 -24.99
CA ALA A 969 28.90 6.33 -25.46
C ALA A 969 29.84 6.87 -24.37
N VAL A 970 29.38 7.87 -23.61
CA VAL A 970 30.14 8.41 -22.46
C VAL A 970 30.26 7.37 -21.36
N GLY A 971 29.21 6.57 -21.10
CA GLY A 971 29.27 5.42 -20.17
C GLY A 971 30.41 4.47 -20.46
N ASN A 972 30.54 4.05 -21.72
CA ASN A 972 31.60 3.16 -22.16
C ASN A 972 33.02 3.74 -21.99
N LEU A 973 33.18 5.05 -21.77
CA LEU A 973 34.47 5.66 -21.43
C LEU A 973 34.83 5.52 -19.93
N HIS A 974 33.85 5.35 -19.05
CA HIS A 974 34.10 5.14 -17.61
C HIS A 974 34.72 3.76 -17.32
N VAL A 975 34.64 2.77 -18.24
CA VAL A 975 35.33 1.48 -18.08
C VAL A 975 36.85 1.67 -17.94
N PHE A 976 37.40 2.69 -18.60
CA PHE A 976 38.84 2.98 -18.57
C PHE A 976 39.28 3.69 -17.28
N LEU A 977 38.34 4.02 -16.39
CA LEU A 977 38.54 4.72 -15.13
C LEU A 977 38.41 3.79 -13.91
N GLY A 978 38.04 2.53 -14.12
CA GLY A 978 38.01 1.48 -13.11
C GLY A 978 36.59 1.11 -12.63
N PRO A 979 36.49 0.07 -11.78
CA PRO A 979 35.20 -0.47 -11.34
C PRO A 979 34.35 0.55 -10.59
N ASP A 980 34.98 1.41 -9.78
CA ASP A 980 34.25 2.37 -8.94
C ASP A 980 33.54 3.44 -9.79
N ASP A 981 34.22 4.09 -10.73
CA ASP A 981 33.62 5.11 -11.61
C ASP A 981 32.58 4.50 -12.57
N PHE A 982 32.81 3.26 -13.05
CA PHE A 982 31.86 2.56 -13.91
C PHE A 982 30.60 2.08 -13.18
N ASN A 983 30.74 1.44 -12.01
CA ASN A 983 29.61 1.03 -11.19
C ASN A 983 28.88 2.28 -10.60
N GLY A 984 29.58 3.39 -10.38
CA GLY A 984 29.01 4.71 -10.06
C GLY A 984 28.16 5.30 -11.19
N TYR A 985 28.64 5.22 -12.43
CA TYR A 985 27.83 5.56 -13.61
C TYR A 985 26.57 4.69 -13.70
N GLY A 986 26.68 3.38 -13.44
CA GLY A 986 25.52 2.47 -13.37
C GLY A 986 24.50 2.86 -12.29
N TYR A 987 24.97 3.21 -11.10
CA TYR A 987 24.15 3.64 -9.96
C TYR A 987 23.31 4.90 -10.25
N PHE A 988 23.88 5.85 -11.01
CA PHE A 988 23.18 7.07 -11.43
C PHE A 988 21.90 6.77 -12.22
N TYR A 989 21.92 5.82 -13.16
CA TYR A 989 20.73 5.47 -13.96
C TYR A 989 19.62 4.84 -13.13
N VAL A 990 19.99 3.95 -12.21
CA VAL A 990 19.02 3.23 -11.36
C VAL A 990 18.24 4.21 -10.47
N ARG A 991 18.81 5.38 -10.13
CA ARG A 991 18.12 6.40 -9.32
C ARG A 991 17.17 7.34 -10.09
N LEU A 992 17.11 7.28 -11.42
CA LEU A 992 16.20 8.10 -12.23
C LEU A 992 14.82 7.45 -12.41
N TYR A 993 14.19 7.00 -11.31
CA TYR A 993 12.84 6.43 -11.34
C TYR A 993 11.77 7.50 -11.60
N TRP A 994 10.86 7.20 -12.54
CA TRP A 994 9.66 7.97 -12.81
C TRP A 994 8.53 6.98 -13.10
N THR A 995 7.43 7.05 -12.35
CA THR A 995 6.35 6.05 -12.39
C THR A 995 5.22 6.42 -13.36
N GLY A 996 5.52 7.20 -14.40
CA GLY A 996 4.54 7.89 -15.26
C GLY A 996 3.50 6.99 -15.93
N PHE A 997 3.80 5.71 -16.11
CA PHE A 997 2.91 4.70 -16.69
C PHE A 997 2.58 3.52 -15.77
N GLY A 998 2.98 3.58 -14.48
CA GLY A 998 2.71 2.52 -13.50
C GLY A 998 3.65 1.30 -13.57
N PHE A 999 4.76 1.38 -14.31
CA PHE A 999 5.79 0.34 -14.37
C PHE A 999 6.96 0.65 -13.42
N GLN A 1000 7.67 -0.39 -12.96
CA GLN A 1000 8.93 -0.26 -12.21
C GLN A 1000 10.15 -0.08 -13.15
N ALA A 1001 10.04 0.87 -14.08
CA ALA A 1001 11.10 1.22 -15.02
C ALA A 1001 11.70 2.59 -14.66
N ASN A 1002 12.98 2.81 -14.95
CA ASN A 1002 13.55 4.15 -14.86
C ASN A 1002 13.17 4.99 -16.10
N ILE A 1003 13.26 6.32 -16.01
CA ILE A 1003 12.83 7.24 -17.07
C ILE A 1003 13.57 7.02 -18.40
N VAL A 1004 14.78 6.46 -18.36
CA VAL A 1004 15.56 6.14 -19.56
C VAL A 1004 15.08 4.84 -20.19
N GLU A 1005 14.72 3.83 -19.40
CA GLU A 1005 14.14 2.55 -19.85
C GLU A 1005 12.77 2.76 -20.52
N GLU A 1006 11.87 3.52 -19.89
CA GLU A 1006 10.58 3.90 -20.50
C GLU A 1006 10.79 4.67 -21.81
N TYR A 1007 11.74 5.61 -21.81
CA TYR A 1007 12.09 6.39 -23.00
C TYR A 1007 12.67 5.53 -24.13
N ILE A 1008 13.58 4.59 -23.85
CA ILE A 1008 14.12 3.66 -24.85
C ILE A 1008 13.01 2.80 -25.42
N LEU A 1009 12.14 2.25 -24.58
CA LEU A 1009 11.03 1.40 -25.02
C LEU A 1009 10.07 2.18 -25.94
N LEU A 1010 9.63 3.37 -25.52
CA LEU A 1010 8.75 4.23 -26.31
C LEU A 1010 9.42 4.69 -27.62
N ALA A 1011 10.70 5.05 -27.60
CA ALA A 1011 11.44 5.46 -28.79
C ALA A 1011 11.69 4.29 -29.77
N ALA A 1012 12.01 3.10 -29.26
CA ALA A 1012 12.18 1.89 -30.04
C ALA A 1012 10.85 1.46 -30.68
N LEU A 1013 9.77 1.39 -29.90
CA LEU A 1013 8.42 1.10 -30.40
C LEU A 1013 8.01 2.11 -31.48
N LEU A 1014 8.16 3.42 -31.24
CA LEU A 1014 7.86 4.45 -32.23
C LEU A 1014 8.68 4.29 -33.51
N HIS A 1015 9.98 4.02 -33.39
CA HIS A 1015 10.86 3.82 -34.55
C HIS A 1015 10.46 2.57 -35.34
N VAL A 1016 10.15 1.46 -34.66
CA VAL A 1016 9.69 0.20 -35.27
C VAL A 1016 8.32 0.36 -35.92
N PHE A 1017 7.33 0.96 -35.26
CA PHE A 1017 6.00 1.20 -35.84
C PHE A 1017 6.07 2.13 -37.07
N VAL A 1018 6.86 3.19 -37.03
CA VAL A 1018 7.08 4.08 -38.19
C VAL A 1018 7.82 3.35 -39.31
N ALA A 1019 8.83 2.53 -39.01
CA ALA A 1019 9.56 1.75 -40.00
C ALA A 1019 8.70 0.67 -40.65
N LEU A 1020 7.93 -0.10 -39.87
CA LEU A 1020 7.00 -1.12 -40.37
C LEU A 1020 5.89 -0.48 -41.21
N LYS A 1021 5.22 0.56 -40.71
CA LYS A 1021 4.18 1.28 -41.45
C LYS A 1021 4.73 1.85 -42.76
N ARG A 1022 5.93 2.43 -42.76
CA ARG A 1022 6.54 2.97 -43.98
C ARG A 1022 7.05 1.90 -44.94
N THR A 1023 7.44 0.73 -44.45
CA THR A 1023 7.77 -0.44 -45.27
C THR A 1023 6.52 -1.09 -45.87
N TRP A 1024 5.38 -0.95 -45.19
CA TRP A 1024 4.06 -1.34 -45.69
C TRP A 1024 3.53 -0.36 -46.75
N ASP A 1025 3.67 0.95 -46.50
CA ASP A 1025 3.30 2.04 -47.43
C ASP A 1025 4.21 2.06 -48.69
N ILE A 1026 5.48 1.65 -48.58
CA ILE A 1026 6.39 1.43 -49.72
C ILE A 1026 6.21 0.00 -50.23
N SER A 1027 5.32 -0.19 -51.21
CA SER A 1027 4.93 -1.49 -51.79
C SER A 1027 6.04 -2.56 -51.83
N MET A 1028 5.75 -3.76 -51.30
CA MET A 1028 6.68 -4.91 -51.20
C MET A 1028 7.14 -5.53 -52.55
N ASN A 1029 7.09 -4.78 -53.66
CA ASN A 1029 7.53 -5.21 -54.99
C ASN A 1029 9.04 -4.99 -55.25
N TYR A 1030 9.81 -4.60 -54.23
CA TYR A 1030 11.26 -4.38 -54.34
C TYR A 1030 12.07 -5.57 -53.82
N SER A 1031 13.03 -6.05 -54.61
CA SER A 1031 13.97 -7.09 -54.16
C SER A 1031 14.96 -6.55 -53.13
N VAL A 1032 15.52 -7.44 -52.30
CA VAL A 1032 16.57 -7.11 -51.32
C VAL A 1032 17.78 -6.43 -51.99
N ALA A 1033 18.13 -6.88 -53.20
CA ALA A 1033 19.22 -6.30 -54.01
C ALA A 1033 19.01 -4.82 -54.39
N SER A 1034 17.80 -4.26 -54.26
CA SER A 1034 17.54 -2.85 -54.57
C SER A 1034 18.04 -1.86 -53.50
N GLY A 1035 18.51 -2.35 -52.35
CA GLY A 1035 18.99 -1.52 -51.22
C GLY A 1035 17.90 -0.73 -50.49
N LYS A 1036 16.65 -0.73 -50.99
CA LYS A 1036 15.55 0.09 -50.43
C LYS A 1036 15.04 -0.41 -49.08
N LEU A 1037 15.31 -1.67 -48.73
CA LEU A 1037 14.93 -2.29 -47.45
C LEU A 1037 16.04 -2.22 -46.39
N ASN A 1038 17.24 -1.71 -46.72
CA ASN A 1038 18.41 -1.79 -45.84
C ASN A 1038 18.18 -1.14 -44.46
N LEU A 1039 17.43 -0.03 -44.41
CA LEU A 1039 17.06 0.63 -43.14
C LEU A 1039 16.08 -0.19 -42.30
N ALA A 1040 15.17 -0.95 -42.92
CA ALA A 1040 14.23 -1.81 -42.19
C ALA A 1040 14.96 -3.03 -41.61
N PHE A 1041 15.79 -3.71 -42.41
CA PHE A 1041 16.57 -4.86 -41.93
C PHE A 1041 17.57 -4.46 -40.84
N SER A 1042 18.38 -3.42 -41.07
CA SER A 1042 19.31 -2.96 -40.02
C SER A 1042 18.60 -2.43 -38.79
N GLY A 1043 17.44 -1.78 -38.92
CA GLY A 1043 16.62 -1.37 -37.77
C GLY A 1043 16.11 -2.55 -36.93
N VAL A 1044 15.65 -3.63 -37.57
CA VAL A 1044 15.22 -4.86 -36.87
C VAL A 1044 16.41 -5.56 -36.21
N THR A 1045 17.55 -5.68 -36.90
CA THR A 1045 18.77 -6.28 -36.31
C THR A 1045 19.29 -5.47 -35.12
N LEU A 1046 19.17 -4.13 -35.16
CA LEU A 1046 19.56 -3.27 -34.04
C LEU A 1046 18.57 -3.34 -32.88
N LEU A 1047 17.27 -3.46 -33.14
CA LEU A 1047 16.28 -3.74 -32.11
C LEU A 1047 16.63 -5.06 -31.39
N THR A 1048 16.88 -6.14 -32.14
CA THR A 1048 17.35 -7.42 -31.60
C THR A 1048 18.59 -7.27 -30.73
N PHE A 1049 19.60 -6.55 -31.20
CA PHE A 1049 20.80 -6.28 -30.42
C PHE A 1049 20.50 -5.49 -29.13
N MET A 1050 19.71 -4.41 -29.21
CA MET A 1050 19.34 -3.60 -28.04
C MET A 1050 18.55 -4.39 -27.00
N MET A 1051 17.69 -5.32 -27.41
CA MET A 1051 16.94 -6.18 -26.48
C MET A 1051 17.87 -7.16 -25.75
N ILE A 1052 18.80 -7.80 -26.47
CA ILE A 1052 19.82 -8.68 -25.87
C ILE A 1052 20.70 -7.88 -24.88
N HIS A 1053 21.16 -6.70 -25.31
CA HIS A 1053 22.01 -5.82 -24.51
C HIS A 1053 21.30 -5.33 -23.25
N LEU A 1054 20.07 -4.80 -23.35
CA LEU A 1054 19.28 -4.40 -22.19
C LEU A 1054 19.02 -5.58 -21.24
N TYR A 1055 18.77 -6.78 -21.75
CA TYR A 1055 18.59 -7.96 -20.91
C TYR A 1055 19.85 -8.31 -20.12
N GLN A 1056 21.03 -8.35 -20.77
CA GLN A 1056 22.31 -8.61 -20.12
C GLN A 1056 22.57 -7.62 -18.98
N PHE A 1057 22.40 -6.31 -19.23
CA PHE A 1057 22.69 -5.28 -18.23
C PHE A 1057 21.61 -5.14 -17.14
N ARG A 1058 20.33 -5.34 -17.46
CA ARG A 1058 19.23 -5.20 -16.48
C ARG A 1058 18.97 -6.45 -15.65
N PHE A 1059 19.11 -7.64 -16.24
CA PHE A 1059 18.69 -8.91 -15.65
C PHE A 1059 19.79 -9.99 -15.59
N GLY A 1060 21.00 -9.71 -16.07
CA GLY A 1060 22.15 -10.59 -15.86
C GLY A 1060 22.54 -10.67 -14.38
N ASP A 1061 22.96 -11.86 -13.93
CA ASP A 1061 23.45 -12.05 -12.57
C ASP A 1061 24.72 -11.22 -12.34
N THR A 1062 24.76 -10.48 -11.23
CA THR A 1062 25.87 -9.58 -10.87
C THR A 1062 26.20 -9.73 -9.39
N GLN A 1063 27.49 -9.68 -9.06
CA GLN A 1063 27.93 -9.60 -7.67
C GLN A 1063 27.61 -8.22 -7.06
N PRO A 1064 27.54 -8.09 -5.72
CA PRO A 1064 27.42 -6.79 -5.07
C PRO A 1064 28.77 -6.06 -5.03
N TRP A 1065 28.88 -4.92 -5.70
CA TRP A 1065 30.00 -3.98 -5.57
C TRP A 1065 29.70 -2.97 -4.45
N LYS A 1066 30.71 -2.53 -3.69
CA LYS A 1066 30.52 -1.54 -2.62
C LYS A 1066 31.04 -0.18 -3.08
N LEU A 1067 30.18 0.84 -3.09
CA LEU A 1067 30.47 2.17 -3.63
C LEU A 1067 30.01 3.28 -2.69
N CYS A 1068 30.74 4.39 -2.63
CA CYS A 1068 30.36 5.57 -1.85
C CYS A 1068 29.36 6.45 -2.62
N PRO A 1069 28.14 6.71 -2.10
CA PRO A 1069 27.17 7.58 -2.76
C PRO A 1069 27.30 9.03 -2.24
N PRO A 1070 27.50 10.03 -3.12
CA PRO A 1070 27.64 11.43 -2.71
C PRO A 1070 26.35 12.13 -2.25
N PRO A 1071 26.50 13.30 -1.60
CA PRO A 1071 25.41 14.26 -1.42
C PRO A 1071 24.83 14.83 -2.74
N TYR A 1072 25.58 14.77 -3.86
CA TYR A 1072 25.14 15.26 -5.18
C TYR A 1072 25.43 14.25 -6.29
N LEU A 1073 24.44 13.97 -7.15
CA LEU A 1073 24.51 12.95 -8.21
C LEU A 1073 25.63 13.13 -9.25
N LEU A 1074 26.19 14.34 -9.40
CA LEU A 1074 27.27 14.64 -10.36
C LEU A 1074 28.36 15.50 -9.69
N ASN A 1075 29.61 15.18 -9.98
CA ASN A 1075 30.79 15.94 -9.54
C ASN A 1075 31.17 16.99 -10.59
N LEU A 1076 30.57 18.18 -10.49
CA LEU A 1076 30.89 19.27 -11.42
C LEU A 1076 32.28 19.90 -11.17
N LYS A 1077 32.94 19.57 -10.04
CA LYS A 1077 34.28 20.11 -9.71
C LYS A 1077 35.39 19.44 -10.51
N THR A 1078 35.33 18.12 -10.71
CA THR A 1078 36.31 17.35 -11.50
C THR A 1078 36.27 17.73 -12.98
N LEU A 1079 35.09 18.08 -13.49
CA LEU A 1079 34.85 18.56 -14.86
C LEU A 1079 35.66 19.84 -15.17
N LEU A 1080 35.78 20.77 -14.21
CA LEU A 1080 36.63 21.97 -14.32
C LEU A 1080 38.13 21.68 -14.17
N GLN A 1081 38.49 20.50 -13.62
CA GLN A 1081 39.87 20.02 -13.47
C GLN A 1081 40.32 19.11 -14.62
N LEU A 1082 39.51 18.97 -15.68
CA LEU A 1082 39.72 18.04 -16.80
C LEU A 1082 39.86 16.56 -16.36
N ARG A 1083 39.28 16.19 -15.21
CA ARG A 1083 39.19 14.80 -14.74
C ARG A 1083 37.80 14.25 -15.07
N LEU A 1084 37.74 13.09 -15.72
CA LEU A 1084 36.48 12.44 -16.15
C LEU A 1084 35.73 11.70 -15.04
N ASN A 1085 36.25 11.70 -13.79
CA ASN A 1085 35.58 11.14 -12.61
C ASN A 1085 34.34 12.00 -12.28
N LEU A 1086 33.23 11.68 -12.95
CA LEU A 1086 31.99 12.48 -12.99
C LEU A 1086 31.09 12.15 -11.80
N PHE A 1087 31.31 11.01 -11.16
CA PHE A 1087 30.64 10.60 -9.94
C PHE A 1087 31.56 10.89 -8.74
N TRP A 1088 31.11 10.62 -7.53
CA TRP A 1088 31.90 10.87 -6.32
C TRP A 1088 32.17 9.54 -5.64
N VAL A 1089 33.08 8.77 -6.24
CA VAL A 1089 33.26 7.36 -5.86
C VAL A 1089 34.19 7.16 -4.66
N ASP A 1090 35.06 8.14 -4.39
CA ASP A 1090 36.09 8.12 -3.34
C ASP A 1090 35.93 9.27 -2.31
N ASP A 1091 34.71 9.79 -2.07
CA ASP A 1091 34.51 10.90 -1.12
C ASP A 1091 34.72 10.42 0.33
N PRO A 1092 35.74 10.91 1.07
CA PRO A 1092 36.12 10.37 2.38
C PRO A 1092 35.09 10.57 3.50
N GLY A 1093 33.97 11.25 3.23
CA GLY A 1093 32.89 11.48 4.19
C GLY A 1093 31.61 10.65 4.01
N CYS A 1094 31.50 9.78 2.99
CA CYS A 1094 30.24 9.05 2.71
C CYS A 1094 30.19 7.60 3.24
N GLU A 1095 28.97 7.14 3.49
CA GLU A 1095 28.67 5.77 3.90
C GLU A 1095 28.49 4.88 2.65
N ALA A 1096 29.37 3.91 2.46
CA ALA A 1096 29.40 3.11 1.23
C ALA A 1096 28.31 2.03 1.18
N VAL A 1097 27.53 2.04 0.10
CA VAL A 1097 26.36 1.18 -0.18
C VAL A 1097 26.68 0.09 -1.18
N TYR A 1098 25.88 -0.98 -1.20
CA TYR A 1098 26.00 -2.03 -2.22
C TYR A 1098 25.23 -1.67 -3.49
N VAL A 1099 25.88 -1.87 -4.64
CA VAL A 1099 25.36 -1.68 -6.00
C VAL A 1099 25.65 -2.95 -6.82
N ARG A 1100 25.10 -3.07 -8.04
CA ARG A 1100 25.43 -4.21 -8.92
C ARG A 1100 26.80 -3.99 -9.56
N ASP A 1101 27.66 -5.01 -9.50
CA ASP A 1101 28.98 -5.02 -10.14
C ASP A 1101 28.85 -5.29 -11.65
N ILE A 1102 28.38 -4.27 -12.37
CA ILE A 1102 28.24 -4.33 -13.83
C ILE A 1102 29.61 -4.31 -14.51
N TYR A 1103 30.62 -3.67 -13.92
CA TYR A 1103 31.99 -3.68 -14.43
C TYR A 1103 32.56 -5.09 -14.53
N ARG A 1104 32.49 -5.88 -13.45
CA ARG A 1104 32.96 -7.27 -13.47
C ARG A 1104 32.21 -8.14 -14.47
N MET A 1105 30.88 -8.00 -14.51
CA MET A 1105 30.01 -8.74 -15.45
C MET A 1105 30.43 -8.49 -16.91
N GLU A 1106 30.89 -7.29 -17.26
CA GLU A 1106 31.39 -6.99 -18.61
C GLU A 1106 32.68 -7.74 -18.94
N PHE A 1107 33.66 -7.74 -18.04
CA PHE A 1107 34.88 -8.54 -18.23
C PHE A 1107 34.56 -10.04 -18.34
N GLU A 1108 33.59 -10.55 -17.57
CA GLU A 1108 33.14 -11.94 -17.65
C GLU A 1108 32.44 -12.27 -18.99
N ILE A 1109 31.57 -11.38 -19.50
CA ILE A 1109 30.90 -11.55 -20.81
C ILE A 1109 31.93 -11.52 -21.96
N PHE A 1110 32.85 -10.56 -21.94
CA PHE A 1110 33.80 -10.34 -23.04
C PHE A 1110 35.05 -11.23 -23.00
N GLN A 1111 35.23 -12.10 -22.01
CA GLN A 1111 36.16 -13.24 -22.11
C GLN A 1111 35.85 -14.12 -23.34
N SER A 1112 34.56 -14.23 -23.72
CA SER A 1112 34.18 -14.92 -24.94
C SER A 1112 34.46 -14.09 -26.20
N LEU A 1113 35.42 -14.54 -27.01
CA LEU A 1113 35.68 -13.98 -28.34
C LEU A 1113 34.40 -13.97 -29.22
N GLY A 1114 33.47 -14.91 -29.01
CA GLY A 1114 32.18 -14.92 -29.69
C GLY A 1114 31.31 -13.70 -29.36
N TRP A 1115 31.27 -13.29 -28.08
CA TRP A 1115 30.56 -12.08 -27.65
C TRP A 1115 31.25 -10.82 -28.14
N VAL A 1116 32.59 -10.77 -28.12
CA VAL A 1116 33.36 -9.66 -28.70
C VAL A 1116 33.02 -9.48 -30.19
N LEU A 1117 33.10 -10.54 -30.99
CA LEU A 1117 32.79 -10.49 -32.43
C LEU A 1117 31.32 -10.12 -32.70
N PHE A 1118 30.38 -10.61 -31.88
CA PHE A 1118 28.96 -10.23 -31.97
C PHE A 1118 28.74 -8.74 -31.74
N TYR A 1119 29.33 -8.18 -30.67
CA TYR A 1119 29.23 -6.75 -30.37
C TYR A 1119 29.92 -5.87 -31.43
N LEU A 1120 31.09 -6.26 -31.94
CA LEU A 1120 31.76 -5.56 -33.05
C LEU A 1120 30.90 -5.55 -34.32
N ALA A 1121 30.26 -6.68 -34.66
CA ALA A 1121 29.33 -6.76 -35.79
C ALA A 1121 28.10 -5.85 -35.58
N ALA A 1122 27.55 -5.79 -34.36
CA ALA A 1122 26.45 -4.90 -34.02
C ALA A 1122 26.83 -3.41 -34.19
N VAL A 1123 28.03 -3.00 -33.78
CA VAL A 1123 28.50 -1.61 -33.96
C VAL A 1123 28.69 -1.26 -35.45
N ILE A 1124 29.13 -2.20 -36.29
CA ILE A 1124 29.22 -2.00 -37.75
C ILE A 1124 27.81 -1.81 -38.36
N ILE A 1125 26.84 -2.64 -37.96
CA ILE A 1125 25.44 -2.53 -38.41
C ILE A 1125 24.82 -1.22 -37.93
N PHE A 1126 25.09 -0.81 -36.69
CA PHE A 1126 24.66 0.45 -36.10
C PHE A 1126 25.21 1.65 -36.86
N SER A 1127 26.51 1.68 -37.08
CA SER A 1127 27.20 2.74 -37.83
C SER A 1127 26.66 2.87 -39.27
N THR A 1128 26.39 1.72 -39.91
CA THR A 1128 25.79 1.67 -41.25
C THR A 1128 24.36 2.23 -41.25
N HIS A 1129 23.52 1.81 -40.30
CA HIS A 1129 22.16 2.31 -40.13
C HIS A 1129 22.15 3.82 -39.87
N MET A 1130 23.02 4.30 -38.99
CA MET A 1130 23.14 5.71 -38.62
C MET A 1130 23.61 6.58 -39.79
N CYS A 1131 24.60 6.12 -40.58
CA CYS A 1131 25.01 6.78 -41.82
C CYS A 1131 23.87 6.85 -42.86
N LEU A 1132 23.11 5.75 -43.04
CA LEU A 1132 21.90 5.76 -43.88
C LEU A 1132 20.83 6.71 -43.32
N GLY A 1133 20.69 6.80 -42.00
CA GLY A 1133 19.82 7.74 -41.29
C GLY A 1133 20.15 9.20 -41.62
N TRP A 1134 21.41 9.62 -41.49
CA TRP A 1134 21.86 10.97 -41.85
C TRP A 1134 21.50 11.36 -43.29
N GLN A 1135 21.67 10.46 -44.26
CA GLN A 1135 21.26 10.69 -45.65
C GLN A 1135 19.74 10.92 -45.83
N LYS A 1136 18.89 10.34 -44.97
CA LYS A 1136 17.42 10.48 -45.06
C LYS A 1136 16.88 11.65 -44.24
N VAL A 1137 17.52 11.95 -43.11
CA VAL A 1137 17.08 12.97 -42.14
C VAL A 1137 17.54 14.37 -42.55
N VAL A 1138 18.79 14.58 -42.99
CA VAL A 1138 19.29 15.91 -43.39
C VAL A 1138 18.45 16.58 -44.49
N PRO A 1139 17.93 15.85 -45.52
CA PRO A 1139 17.04 16.42 -46.53
C PRO A 1139 15.55 16.45 -46.14
N ALA A 1140 15.20 16.22 -44.86
CA ALA A 1140 13.82 16.32 -44.39
C ALA A 1140 13.39 17.81 -44.29
N PRO A 1141 12.21 18.19 -44.81
CA PRO A 1141 11.72 19.58 -44.73
C PRO A 1141 11.68 20.14 -43.30
N ALA A 1142 11.35 19.29 -42.32
CA ALA A 1142 11.21 19.67 -40.91
C ALA A 1142 12.50 20.16 -40.23
N LEU A 1143 13.68 19.87 -40.78
CA LEU A 1143 14.96 20.39 -40.23
C LEU A 1143 15.37 21.74 -40.83
N GLU A 1144 14.68 22.21 -41.87
CA GLU A 1144 14.91 23.50 -42.54
C GLU A 1144 16.35 23.76 -43.03
N ILE A 1145 17.21 22.72 -43.07
CA ILE A 1145 18.61 22.87 -43.49
C ILE A 1145 18.62 23.30 -44.97
N PRO A 1146 19.26 24.43 -45.35
CA PRO A 1146 19.34 24.84 -46.74
C PRO A 1146 20.09 23.81 -47.58
N LYS A 1147 19.58 23.47 -48.78
CA LYS A 1147 20.14 22.43 -49.68
C LYS A 1147 21.67 22.52 -49.86
N LYS A 1148 22.22 23.73 -49.96
CA LYS A 1148 23.66 23.98 -50.10
C LYS A 1148 24.54 23.48 -48.94
N TYR A 1149 23.94 23.19 -47.78
CA TYR A 1149 24.63 22.64 -46.61
C TYR A 1149 24.35 21.14 -46.39
N HIS A 1150 23.46 20.51 -47.16
CA HIS A 1150 23.09 19.09 -46.95
C HIS A 1150 24.30 18.16 -47.03
N SER A 1151 25.15 18.31 -48.05
CA SER A 1151 26.36 17.48 -48.18
C SER A 1151 27.30 17.64 -46.98
N ARG A 1152 27.55 18.88 -46.54
CA ARG A 1152 28.41 19.13 -45.36
C ARG A 1152 27.82 18.55 -44.08
N ALA A 1153 26.51 18.70 -43.85
CA ALA A 1153 25.83 18.15 -42.69
C ALA A 1153 25.84 16.61 -42.67
N ILE A 1154 25.69 15.95 -43.83
CA ILE A 1154 25.79 14.49 -43.95
C ILE A 1154 27.22 14.02 -43.63
N HIS A 1155 28.25 14.67 -44.17
CA HIS A 1155 29.65 14.33 -43.88
C HIS A 1155 30.01 14.55 -42.40
N MET A 1156 29.54 15.64 -41.77
CA MET A 1156 29.68 15.83 -40.32
C MET A 1156 28.99 14.69 -39.55
N GLY A 1157 27.78 14.28 -39.98
CA GLY A 1157 27.08 13.12 -39.41
C GLY A 1157 27.91 11.83 -39.48
N TYR A 1158 28.63 11.59 -40.59
CA TYR A 1158 29.54 10.43 -40.71
C TYR A 1158 30.74 10.54 -39.78
N VAL A 1159 31.36 11.72 -39.64
CA VAL A 1159 32.47 11.93 -38.70
C VAL A 1159 32.04 11.67 -37.26
N PHE A 1160 30.85 12.15 -36.85
CA PHE A 1160 30.28 11.83 -35.54
C PHE A 1160 29.97 10.33 -35.39
N THR A 1161 29.40 9.70 -36.43
CA THR A 1161 29.09 8.27 -36.41
C THR A 1161 30.36 7.42 -36.26
N PHE A 1162 31.44 7.78 -36.96
CA PHE A 1162 32.73 7.11 -36.86
C PHE A 1162 33.36 7.28 -35.46
N PHE A 1163 33.33 8.48 -34.89
CA PHE A 1163 33.83 8.71 -33.52
C PHE A 1163 33.05 7.89 -32.49
N ILE A 1164 31.71 7.87 -32.58
CA ILE A 1164 30.86 7.03 -31.73
C ILE A 1164 31.21 5.55 -31.93
N ALA A 1165 31.34 5.08 -33.17
CA ALA A 1165 31.71 3.70 -33.47
C ALA A 1165 33.04 3.28 -32.82
N LEU A 1166 34.05 4.16 -32.85
CA LEU A 1166 35.33 3.88 -32.20
C LEU A 1166 35.19 3.68 -30.68
N VAL A 1167 34.37 4.50 -30.01
CA VAL A 1167 34.13 4.36 -28.55
C VAL A 1167 33.44 3.04 -28.22
N TYR A 1168 32.43 2.65 -28.99
CA TYR A 1168 31.74 1.36 -28.80
C TYR A 1168 32.60 0.14 -29.22
N VAL A 1169 33.58 0.32 -30.11
CA VAL A 1169 34.55 -0.74 -30.49
C VAL A 1169 35.68 -0.85 -29.46
N SER A 1170 36.14 0.25 -28.86
CA SER A 1170 37.22 0.20 -27.87
C SER A 1170 36.83 -0.55 -26.60
N PHE A 1171 35.55 -0.47 -26.22
CA PHE A 1171 35.01 -1.09 -25.00
C PHE A 1171 35.14 -2.63 -24.97
N PRO A 1172 34.54 -3.42 -25.89
CA PRO A 1172 34.62 -4.89 -25.86
C PRO A 1172 36.01 -5.43 -26.23
N LEU A 1173 36.84 -4.63 -26.91
CA LEU A 1173 38.25 -4.97 -27.14
C LEU A 1173 39.09 -4.79 -25.88
N TYR A 1174 38.84 -3.75 -25.10
CA TYR A 1174 39.58 -3.49 -23.87
C TYR A 1174 39.32 -4.57 -22.81
N THR A 1175 38.05 -4.88 -22.55
CA THR A 1175 37.64 -5.91 -21.58
C THR A 1175 38.06 -7.34 -21.97
N HIS A 1176 38.33 -7.59 -23.26
CA HIS A 1176 38.87 -8.86 -23.74
C HIS A 1176 40.41 -8.96 -23.68
N ILE A 1177 41.12 -7.84 -23.89
CA ILE A 1177 42.59 -7.82 -24.02
C ILE A 1177 43.28 -7.57 -22.68
N PHE A 1178 42.68 -6.75 -21.81
CA PHE A 1178 43.27 -6.32 -20.55
C PHE A 1178 42.62 -7.02 -19.35
N ALA A 1179 43.38 -7.20 -18.28
CA ALA A 1179 42.86 -7.75 -17.03
C ALA A 1179 41.97 -6.71 -16.30
N MET A 1180 40.97 -7.21 -15.58
CA MET A 1180 40.09 -6.38 -14.75
C MET A 1180 40.90 -5.62 -13.69
N SER A 1181 40.73 -4.31 -13.62
CA SER A 1181 41.39 -3.46 -12.62
C SER A 1181 40.73 -3.60 -11.25
N SER A 1182 41.53 -3.61 -10.17
CA SER A 1182 41.05 -3.54 -8.79
C SER A 1182 40.55 -2.13 -8.43
N GLY A 1183 39.51 -2.03 -7.61
CA GLY A 1183 38.97 -0.75 -7.14
C GLY A 1183 39.71 -0.16 -5.94
N SER A 1184 39.36 1.07 -5.57
CA SER A 1184 39.90 1.77 -4.39
C SER A 1184 39.39 1.18 -3.06
N LEU A 1185 38.21 0.55 -3.08
CA LEU A 1185 37.50 0.04 -1.91
C LEU A 1185 37.61 -1.48 -1.69
N SER A 1186 38.22 -2.24 -2.60
CA SER A 1186 38.21 -3.70 -2.55
C SER A 1186 39.44 -4.30 -1.84
N VAL A 1187 39.26 -4.75 -0.59
CA VAL A 1187 40.23 -5.61 0.12
C VAL A 1187 39.56 -6.93 0.54
N GLU A 1188 39.35 -7.82 -0.43
CA GLU A 1188 39.74 -9.25 -0.39
C GLU A 1188 39.21 -10.00 -1.63
N PRO A 1189 39.90 -11.07 -2.10
CA PRO A 1189 39.48 -11.84 -3.27
C PRO A 1189 38.49 -12.95 -2.90
N ALA A 1190 37.45 -13.14 -3.72
CA ALA A 1190 36.52 -14.26 -3.57
C ALA A 1190 37.22 -15.61 -3.78
N GLN A 1191 37.01 -16.55 -2.85
CA GLN A 1191 37.34 -17.97 -3.00
C GLN A 1191 36.29 -18.69 -3.90
N PRO A 1192 36.62 -19.86 -4.48
CA PRO A 1192 35.89 -20.44 -5.63
C PRO A 1192 34.47 -20.96 -5.33
#